data_AF-A0A9W7ZIQ0-F1
#
_entry.id   AF-A0A9W7ZIQ0-F1
#
_cell.length_a   1.000
_cell.length_b   1.000
_cell.length_c   1.000
_cell.angle_alpha   90.00
_cell.angle_beta   90.00
_cell.angle_gamma   90.00
#
_symmetry.space_group_name_H-M   'P 1'
#
loop_
_entity.id
_entity.type
_entity.pdbx_description
1 polymer ?
#
loop_
_entity_poly.entity_id
_entity_poly.type
_entity_poly.pdbx_seq_one_letter_code
_entity_poly.pdbx_strand_id
1 'polypeptide(L)'
;MADVADLPEYLLRLRRLFQQLNLLYQFLRIKTTASLIPVEKLLTGLEANTQETLTLGDWVAFQAVDPSVQVLYLAPNFLTTLTPNPAAEFSQKLTTTAPQRPSDYLRRGNEVLAVHLTDTVDPETPAPKRARKGRGIAQRPTVPSALVVTKWIHHYNSRFDRQLSEFWRRCTDRGSDPAVVIATETRERFPHLTVDPRPVEPTLNNAAAAKGEPKFDAPTYVERLKARSDAAERIPGHGYRVNEARVAEYASVAPTALDPRVLDTLRQLHSVESLYSHQAAAIEGVLDGRHVVISTATASGKSLVFQAPILHTLLQDPRACALAIYPTKALTQDQIRAFRDLLAHHPNELGDVTVAVYDGDTPTGPTVRSEIRERAAVVFTNPDMLHTAILPHHPRWQRFLSRLRYVVLDELHVYQGDFGAHVAWILRRLQRLCTALGNPHVQFIASSATIADPGGHLRTLAGISLRSPPLLVDRDGSAAGPRHLLLWRPSNPNHQVEVADRLLELLRAGARTLVFCKSRRACELVFQLTRERLRRDPLLTPFLPRIFSYRGGYLPTQRRLIESQLFHGELLAVIATNALELGIDVGQLDAVLMCGVPTSLASFHQQAGRAGRRGQGALVLVVPDLADAWDNMYAQQPQVLFEARPPDLALDIYQPAVCVPQLQCAAFERKIDLVGDVSLFGDDAVALVRENLLHDTDGLYITHPTYRPYPPAVVDIRGGQETYFGVLDTTHDAYTVIEELELSRALFTVYEDGVFLFQGRNYTMDRVVPAQRAVLVRRSLEPCYTIPRTVTRCELPTSWTAEQIVRGVAVGSGRLEVITQTLGFHRFDIHTNKLVETVERKSPELAMPGFGMWVDLPHGMLTTLQQTSHTIGPSLHAIYHCLAQVLPAFMPFSVRGHVYDQTHPDLPIARLPR
;
A
#
# COMPACT_ATOMS: atom_id res chain seq x y z
N MET A 1 48.66 -14.96 9.45
CA MET A 1 47.75 -13.80 9.23
C MET A 1 46.35 -14.35 9.43
N ALA A 2 45.42 -13.62 10.06
CA ALA A 2 44.02 -14.07 10.06
C ALA A 2 43.56 -14.05 8.59
N ASP A 3 42.96 -15.14 8.12
CA ASP A 3 42.51 -15.22 6.74
C ASP A 3 41.26 -14.34 6.57
N VAL A 4 41.10 -13.70 5.41
CA VAL A 4 39.97 -12.78 5.15
C VAL A 4 38.61 -13.51 5.26
N ALA A 5 38.64 -14.85 5.21
CA ALA A 5 37.49 -15.73 5.39
C ALA A 5 36.90 -15.74 6.83
N ASP A 6 37.65 -15.33 7.85
CA ASP A 6 37.23 -15.36 9.26
C ASP A 6 36.65 -14.02 9.76
N LEU A 7 36.39 -13.07 8.86
CA LEU A 7 35.84 -11.76 9.21
C LEU A 7 34.32 -11.84 9.50
N PRO A 8 33.79 -11.09 10.48
CA PRO A 8 32.35 -10.92 10.68
C PRO A 8 31.65 -10.40 9.42
N GLU A 9 30.39 -10.81 9.21
CA GLU A 9 29.59 -10.46 8.01
C GLU A 9 29.54 -8.95 7.75
N TYR A 10 29.52 -8.12 8.79
CA TYR A 10 29.57 -6.66 8.67
C TYR A 10 30.86 -6.15 8.00
N LEU A 11 32.03 -6.72 8.34
CA LEU A 11 33.30 -6.35 7.72
C LEU A 11 33.42 -6.94 6.29
N LEU A 12 32.82 -8.11 6.04
CA LEU A 12 32.70 -8.68 4.69
C LEU A 12 31.78 -7.84 3.79
N ARG A 13 30.68 -7.28 4.33
CA ARG A 13 29.82 -6.30 3.65
C ARG A 13 30.63 -5.03 3.32
N LEU A 14 31.35 -4.48 4.29
CA LEU A 14 32.18 -3.28 4.08
C LEU A 14 33.24 -3.52 3.00
N ARG A 15 33.87 -4.70 2.98
CA ARG A 15 34.80 -5.12 1.92
C ARG A 15 34.15 -5.12 0.53
N ARG A 16 32.97 -5.74 0.39
CA ARG A 16 32.22 -5.78 -0.89
C ARG A 16 31.89 -4.37 -1.39
N LEU A 17 31.41 -3.50 -0.50
CA LEU A 17 31.09 -2.11 -0.83
C LEU A 17 32.33 -1.33 -1.26
N PHE A 18 33.46 -1.51 -0.59
CA PHE A 18 34.71 -0.85 -0.96
C PHE A 18 35.22 -1.29 -2.34
N GLN A 19 35.11 -2.59 -2.68
CA GLN A 19 35.53 -3.09 -3.99
C GLN A 19 34.73 -2.46 -5.14
N GLN A 20 33.42 -2.28 -4.95
CA GLN A 20 32.55 -1.60 -5.91
C GLN A 20 32.85 -0.09 -5.97
N LEU A 21 33.10 0.53 -4.81
CA LEU A 21 33.52 1.93 -4.73
C LEU A 21 34.80 2.17 -5.50
N ASN A 22 35.83 1.34 -5.28
CA ASN A 22 37.11 1.47 -5.94
C ASN A 22 36.98 1.28 -7.46
N LEU A 23 36.19 0.29 -7.92
CA LEU A 23 35.93 0.11 -9.35
C LEU A 23 35.34 1.37 -10.01
N LEU A 24 34.29 1.93 -9.40
CA LEU A 24 33.61 3.13 -9.90
C LEU A 24 34.49 4.38 -9.78
N TYR A 25 35.23 4.49 -8.68
CA TYR A 25 36.16 5.58 -8.43
C TYR A 25 37.27 5.62 -9.48
N GLN A 26 37.94 4.48 -9.78
CA GLN A 26 38.99 4.45 -10.80
C GLN A 26 38.41 4.74 -12.20
N PHE A 27 37.22 4.24 -12.51
CA PHE A 27 36.56 4.52 -13.78
C PHE A 27 36.23 6.02 -13.97
N LEU A 28 35.69 6.66 -12.93
CA LEU A 28 35.38 8.08 -12.95
C LEU A 28 36.65 8.95 -12.95
N ARG A 29 37.70 8.56 -12.18
CA ARG A 29 39.02 9.22 -12.16
C ARG A 29 39.64 9.31 -13.56
N ILE A 30 39.49 8.27 -14.38
CA ILE A 30 39.98 8.26 -15.77
C ILE A 30 39.20 9.22 -16.66
N LYS A 31 37.86 9.26 -16.51
CA LYS A 31 36.99 10.11 -17.33
C LYS A 31 37.11 11.60 -17.03
N THR A 32 37.32 11.94 -15.76
CA THR A 32 37.33 13.35 -15.31
C THR A 32 38.74 13.91 -15.12
N THR A 33 39.78 13.07 -15.16
CA THR A 33 41.17 13.42 -14.77
C THR A 33 41.31 14.02 -13.36
N ALA A 34 40.24 13.95 -12.55
CA ALA A 34 40.17 14.51 -11.23
C ALA A 34 40.47 13.43 -10.18
N SER A 35 41.35 13.75 -9.22
CA SER A 35 41.62 12.90 -8.05
C SER A 35 40.50 12.98 -6.99
N LEU A 36 39.64 13.99 -7.07
CA LEU A 36 38.50 14.17 -6.17
C LEU A 36 37.19 13.94 -6.91
N ILE A 37 36.36 13.03 -6.37
CA ILE A 37 35.10 12.64 -6.99
C ILE A 37 33.94 12.94 -6.03
N PRO A 38 32.94 13.74 -6.43
CA PRO A 38 31.74 13.98 -5.62
C PRO A 38 31.03 12.68 -5.30
N VAL A 39 30.63 12.52 -4.03
CA VAL A 39 29.94 11.33 -3.53
C VAL A 39 28.64 11.07 -4.28
N GLU A 40 27.90 12.10 -4.68
CA GLU A 40 26.67 12.00 -5.49
C GLU A 40 26.87 11.24 -6.82
N LYS A 41 28.04 11.43 -7.47
CA LYS A 41 28.38 10.73 -8.73
C LYS A 41 28.76 9.27 -8.50
N LEU A 42 29.27 8.94 -7.32
CA LEU A 42 29.59 7.57 -6.93
C LEU A 42 28.34 6.83 -6.45
N LEU A 43 27.47 7.50 -5.69
CA LEU A 43 26.24 6.96 -5.10
C LEU A 43 25.32 6.36 -6.17
N THR A 44 25.01 7.13 -7.22
CA THR A 44 24.11 6.66 -8.29
C THR A 44 24.63 5.38 -8.97
N GLY A 45 25.93 5.25 -9.15
CA GLY A 45 26.55 4.05 -9.74
C GLY A 45 26.70 2.89 -8.77
N LEU A 46 26.93 3.19 -7.48
CA LEU A 46 27.02 2.19 -6.42
C LEU A 46 25.67 1.55 -6.15
N GLU A 47 24.64 2.37 -5.93
CA GLU A 47 23.27 1.92 -5.64
C GLU A 47 22.68 1.07 -6.79
N ALA A 48 23.01 1.42 -8.04
CA ALA A 48 22.62 0.64 -9.21
C ALA A 48 23.28 -0.75 -9.26
N ASN A 49 24.51 -0.89 -8.75
CA ASN A 49 25.28 -2.14 -8.81
C ASN A 49 25.12 -3.02 -7.57
N THR A 50 24.90 -2.43 -6.39
CA THR A 50 24.81 -3.16 -5.12
C THR A 50 23.37 -3.42 -4.68
N GLN A 51 22.38 -2.71 -5.23
CA GLN A 51 21.00 -2.65 -4.71
C GLN A 51 20.90 -2.25 -3.22
N GLU A 52 21.96 -1.65 -2.67
CA GLU A 52 22.05 -1.17 -1.29
C GLU A 52 22.40 0.33 -1.27
N THR A 53 21.75 1.10 -0.38
CA THR A 53 22.04 2.54 -0.21
C THR A 53 23.22 2.74 0.75
N LEU A 54 24.30 3.39 0.29
CA LEU A 54 25.41 3.76 1.18
C LEU A 54 25.01 4.92 2.10
N THR A 55 25.25 4.73 3.39
CA THR A 55 25.05 5.75 4.43
C THR A 55 26.34 6.53 4.69
N LEU A 56 26.23 7.69 5.33
CA LEU A 56 27.41 8.42 5.83
C LEU A 56 28.28 7.54 6.76
N GLY A 57 27.66 6.63 7.51
CA GLY A 57 28.36 5.68 8.37
C GLY A 57 29.26 4.72 7.59
N ASP A 58 28.85 4.28 6.39
CA ASP A 58 29.66 3.42 5.53
C ASP A 58 30.90 4.16 5.00
N TRP A 59 30.76 5.44 4.66
CA TRP A 59 31.87 6.30 4.21
C TRP A 59 32.91 6.51 5.32
N VAL A 60 32.46 6.71 6.55
CA VAL A 60 33.34 6.83 7.72
C VAL A 60 33.97 5.48 8.06
N ALA A 61 33.24 4.38 7.91
CA ALA A 61 33.75 3.03 8.09
C ALA A 61 34.90 2.72 7.12
N PHE A 62 34.82 3.14 5.85
CA PHE A 62 35.95 3.01 4.91
C PHE A 62 37.20 3.75 5.40
N GLN A 63 37.03 4.97 5.91
CA GLN A 63 38.14 5.78 6.41
C GLN A 63 38.71 5.29 7.75
N ALA A 64 37.88 4.69 8.60
CA ALA A 64 38.28 4.05 9.86
C ALA A 64 39.14 2.80 9.60
N VAL A 65 38.78 2.04 8.56
CA VAL A 65 39.50 0.85 8.13
C VAL A 65 40.77 1.20 7.38
N ASP A 66 40.71 2.05 6.36
CA ASP A 66 41.88 2.52 5.61
C ASP A 66 41.94 4.06 5.63
N PRO A 67 42.85 4.66 6.41
CA PRO A 67 42.99 6.11 6.52
C PRO A 67 43.31 6.84 5.20
N SER A 68 43.72 6.12 4.15
CA SER A 68 43.92 6.72 2.82
C SER A 68 42.64 7.08 2.09
N VAL A 69 41.51 6.50 2.51
CA VAL A 69 40.18 6.88 2.04
C VAL A 69 39.79 8.18 2.74
N GLN A 70 39.98 9.31 2.06
CA GLN A 70 39.60 10.61 2.61
C GLN A 70 38.23 11.02 2.08
N VAL A 71 37.35 11.34 3.01
CA VAL A 71 36.03 11.94 2.73
C VAL A 71 36.10 13.39 3.20
N LEU A 72 35.98 14.33 2.27
CA LEU A 72 36.19 15.76 2.50
C LEU A 72 34.94 16.57 2.14
N TYR A 73 34.64 17.62 2.90
CA TYR A 73 33.65 18.63 2.56
C TYR A 73 34.34 19.75 1.77
N LEU A 74 33.87 20.03 0.55
CA LEU A 74 34.46 21.02 -0.35
C LEU A 74 33.40 21.97 -0.88
N ALA A 75 33.67 23.28 -0.90
CA ALA A 75 32.75 24.19 -1.58
C ALA A 75 32.69 23.92 -3.10
N PRO A 76 31.52 24.03 -3.78
CA PRO A 76 31.32 23.70 -5.19
C PRO A 76 32.39 24.31 -6.12
N ASN A 77 32.88 25.50 -5.77
CA ASN A 77 33.87 26.25 -6.55
C ASN A 77 35.26 25.60 -6.54
N PHE A 78 35.56 24.68 -5.61
CA PHE A 78 36.82 23.93 -5.54
C PHE A 78 36.83 22.68 -6.43
N LEU A 79 35.68 22.24 -6.96
CA LEU A 79 35.60 21.08 -7.85
C LEU A 79 36.09 21.38 -9.28
N THR A 80 36.23 22.67 -9.65
CA THR A 80 36.61 23.12 -11.00
C THR A 80 38.10 23.45 -11.17
N THR A 81 38.88 23.49 -10.10
CA THR A 81 40.29 23.91 -10.12
C THR A 81 41.13 23.06 -9.19
N LEU A 82 41.48 21.83 -9.58
CA LEU A 82 42.50 21.07 -8.86
C LEU A 82 43.51 20.48 -9.84
N THR A 83 44.72 21.03 -9.76
CA THR A 83 45.98 20.47 -10.26
C THR A 83 46.37 19.21 -9.46
N PRO A 84 47.34 18.41 -9.93
CA PRO A 84 47.52 17.01 -9.51
C PRO A 84 47.96 16.76 -8.06
N ASN A 85 48.06 17.76 -7.17
CA ASN A 85 48.55 17.54 -5.81
C ASN A 85 47.82 18.41 -4.76
N PRO A 86 46.62 17.99 -4.30
CA PRO A 86 45.80 18.76 -3.35
C PRO A 86 46.27 18.66 -1.89
N ALA A 87 47.13 17.69 -1.56
CA ALA A 87 47.43 17.35 -0.17
C ALA A 87 48.40 18.34 0.51
N ALA A 88 49.21 19.07 -0.26
CA ALA A 88 50.23 19.98 0.30
C ALA A 88 49.70 21.38 0.67
N GLU A 89 48.62 21.86 0.04
CA GLU A 89 48.04 23.18 0.33
C GLU A 89 46.99 23.16 1.46
N PHE A 90 46.45 21.99 1.82
CA PHE A 90 45.31 21.89 2.74
C PHE A 90 45.67 21.73 4.23
N SER A 91 46.92 21.44 4.58
CA SER A 91 47.33 21.27 5.99
C SER A 91 47.46 22.57 6.80
N GLN A 92 47.27 23.76 6.19
CA GLN A 92 47.51 25.05 6.85
C GLN A 92 46.27 25.89 7.22
N LYS A 93 45.04 25.43 6.95
CA LYS A 93 43.81 26.22 7.22
C LYS A 93 42.76 25.57 8.12
N LEU A 94 43.12 24.57 8.90
CA LEU A 94 42.27 23.99 9.94
C LEU A 94 42.70 24.48 11.33
N THR A 95 42.64 25.78 11.57
CA THR A 95 42.72 26.31 12.94
C THR A 95 41.88 27.57 13.07
N THR A 96 41.08 27.59 14.14
CA THR A 96 40.38 28.74 14.75
C THR A 96 39.06 29.21 14.12
N THR A 97 37.96 28.52 14.44
CA THR A 97 36.80 29.04 15.22
C THR A 97 35.68 28.00 15.24
N ALA A 98 35.26 27.59 16.44
CA ALA A 98 34.28 26.52 16.66
C ALA A 98 32.85 27.06 16.79
N PRO A 99 31.84 26.51 16.08
CA PRO A 99 30.42 26.69 16.40
C PRO A 99 29.86 25.51 17.22
N GLN A 100 28.82 25.79 18.02
CA GLN A 100 28.40 24.95 19.16
C GLN A 100 27.33 23.88 18.89
N ARG A 101 26.78 23.70 17.67
CA ARG A 101 25.76 22.64 17.42
C ARG A 101 25.73 22.06 15.98
N PRO A 102 25.32 20.79 15.82
CA PRO A 102 25.15 20.11 14.53
C PRO A 102 24.21 20.74 13.52
N SER A 103 23.18 21.40 14.01
CA SER A 103 22.09 21.93 13.19
C SER A 103 22.51 23.12 12.33
N ASP A 104 23.72 23.64 12.53
CA ASP A 104 24.25 24.75 11.75
C ASP A 104 25.09 24.30 10.55
N TYR A 105 25.47 23.02 10.45
CA TYR A 105 26.24 22.49 9.30
C TYR A 105 25.43 22.42 8.01
N LEU A 106 24.09 22.31 8.09
CA LEU A 106 23.20 22.38 6.94
C LEU A 106 22.73 23.81 6.61
N ARG A 107 23.07 24.81 7.45
CA ARG A 107 22.55 26.19 7.35
C ARG A 107 23.44 27.16 6.57
N ARG A 108 24.63 26.74 6.11
CA ARG A 108 25.37 27.48 5.08
C ARG A 108 25.55 26.60 3.85
N GLY A 109 24.56 26.67 2.96
CA GLY A 109 24.61 26.02 1.65
C GLY A 109 25.82 26.50 0.86
N ASN A 110 26.74 25.56 0.59
CA ASN A 110 27.67 25.50 -0.53
C ASN A 110 28.86 24.58 -0.17
N GLU A 111 28.66 23.37 0.36
CA GLU A 111 29.73 22.35 0.47
C GLU A 111 29.22 20.98 0.02
N VAL A 112 30.00 20.29 -0.81
CA VAL A 112 29.74 18.99 -1.42
C VAL A 112 30.71 17.97 -0.85
N LEU A 113 30.21 16.77 -0.51
CA LEU A 113 31.04 15.67 -0.02
C LEU A 113 31.81 15.04 -1.19
N ALA A 114 33.13 14.93 -1.09
CA ALA A 114 33.99 14.35 -2.10
C ALA A 114 34.91 13.27 -1.51
N VAL A 115 35.21 12.25 -2.31
CA VAL A 115 36.09 11.13 -1.94
C VAL A 115 37.42 11.29 -2.66
N HIS A 116 38.51 11.03 -1.94
CA HIS A 116 39.87 10.98 -2.45
C HIS A 116 40.58 9.76 -1.89
N LEU A 117 41.06 8.88 -2.77
CA LEU A 117 41.93 7.77 -2.40
C LEU A 117 43.38 8.25 -2.53
N THR A 118 44.00 8.58 -1.39
CA THR A 118 45.39 9.07 -1.36
C THR A 118 46.38 7.91 -1.47
N ASP A 119 47.32 7.98 -2.40
CA ASP A 119 48.56 7.21 -2.28
C ASP A 119 49.76 8.09 -2.65
N THR A 120 50.83 8.00 -1.86
CA THR A 120 52.09 8.74 -2.07
C THR A 120 52.97 8.10 -3.14
N VAL A 121 52.57 6.95 -3.68
CA VAL A 121 53.29 6.22 -4.72
C VAL A 121 52.29 5.77 -5.78
N ASP A 122 52.09 6.61 -6.79
CA ASP A 122 51.37 6.25 -8.02
C ASP A 122 52.28 5.26 -8.78
N PRO A 123 51.93 3.97 -8.91
CA PRO A 123 52.74 3.04 -9.68
C PRO A 123 52.51 3.38 -11.15
N GLU A 124 53.48 4.07 -11.75
CA GLU A 124 53.59 4.41 -13.17
C GLU A 124 52.66 5.53 -13.70
N THR A 125 52.80 6.77 -13.20
CA THR A 125 52.50 7.94 -14.03
C THR A 125 53.75 8.27 -14.88
N PRO A 126 53.73 8.19 -16.22
CA PRO A 126 54.87 8.61 -17.03
C PRO A 126 55.05 10.12 -16.87
N ALA A 127 56.26 10.55 -16.50
CA ALA A 127 56.60 11.97 -16.41
C ALA A 127 56.31 12.66 -17.77
N PRO A 128 55.66 13.84 -17.79
CA PRO A 128 55.39 14.54 -19.04
C PRO A 128 56.72 14.90 -19.70
N LYS A 129 56.99 14.32 -20.88
CA LYS A 129 58.15 14.70 -21.70
C LYS A 129 58.05 16.20 -22.00
N ARG A 130 59.09 16.96 -21.63
CA ARG A 130 59.22 18.39 -21.95
C ARG A 130 59.00 18.62 -23.45
N ALA A 131 57.89 19.24 -23.80
CA ALA A 131 57.62 19.64 -25.18
C ALA A 131 58.53 20.82 -25.57
N ARG A 132 59.32 20.61 -26.62
CA ARG A 132 60.08 21.64 -27.33
C ARG A 132 59.08 22.65 -27.91
N LYS A 133 59.31 23.95 -27.69
CA LYS A 133 58.46 25.05 -28.20
C LYS A 133 58.30 24.95 -29.73
N GLY A 134 57.11 24.57 -30.19
CA GLY A 134 56.70 24.59 -31.57
C GLY A 134 55.17 24.66 -31.65
N ARG A 135 54.65 25.59 -32.46
CA ARG A 135 53.21 25.87 -32.61
C ARG A 135 52.46 24.64 -33.14
N GLY A 136 51.36 24.26 -32.49
CA GLY A 136 50.33 23.39 -33.05
C GLY A 136 49.90 22.23 -32.15
N ILE A 137 48.66 22.29 -31.68
CA ILE A 137 47.84 21.21 -31.08
C ILE A 137 48.29 20.76 -29.67
N ALA A 138 47.48 21.09 -28.66
CA ALA A 138 47.55 20.49 -27.33
C ALA A 138 47.30 18.96 -27.45
N GLN A 139 48.30 18.14 -27.16
CA GLN A 139 48.13 16.69 -27.07
C GLN A 139 47.15 16.37 -25.93
N ARG A 140 46.08 15.64 -26.25
CA ARG A 140 45.16 15.08 -25.24
C ARG A 140 45.94 14.18 -24.28
N PRO A 141 45.64 14.19 -22.97
CA PRO A 141 46.25 13.25 -22.03
C PRO A 141 45.97 11.81 -22.51
N THR A 142 47.02 10.99 -22.58
CA THR A 142 46.91 9.57 -22.93
C THR A 142 46.14 8.84 -21.84
N VAL A 143 44.95 8.32 -22.19
CA VAL A 143 44.12 7.49 -21.31
C VAL A 143 44.93 6.24 -20.92
N PRO A 144 45.05 5.91 -19.61
CA PRO A 144 45.74 4.70 -19.16
C PRO A 144 45.15 3.46 -19.83
N SER A 145 46.00 2.49 -20.20
CA SER A 145 45.52 1.21 -20.76
C SER A 145 44.69 0.45 -19.71
N ALA A 146 43.73 -0.37 -20.16
CA ALA A 146 42.90 -1.17 -19.27
C ALA A 146 43.72 -2.00 -18.26
N LEU A 147 44.89 -2.49 -18.68
CA LEU A 147 45.82 -3.25 -17.83
C LEU A 147 46.32 -2.44 -16.62
N VAL A 148 46.58 -1.14 -16.80
CA VAL A 148 47.06 -0.23 -15.73
C VAL A 148 45.93 0.04 -14.73
N VAL A 149 44.71 0.23 -15.22
CA VAL A 149 43.51 0.45 -14.39
C VAL A 149 43.21 -0.79 -13.54
N THR A 150 43.30 -1.98 -14.13
CA THR A 150 43.14 -3.25 -13.41
C THR A 150 44.20 -3.42 -12.33
N LYS A 151 45.46 -3.03 -12.58
CA LYS A 151 46.51 -3.00 -11.55
C LYS A 151 46.16 -2.06 -10.40
N TRP A 152 45.64 -0.86 -10.67
CA TRP A 152 45.21 0.07 -9.62
C TRP A 152 44.05 -0.50 -8.79
N ILE A 153 43.03 -1.06 -9.42
CA ILE A 153 41.90 -1.67 -8.72
C ILE A 153 42.39 -2.79 -7.79
N HIS A 154 43.24 -3.69 -8.29
CA HIS A 154 43.81 -4.75 -7.46
C HIS A 154 44.69 -4.23 -6.33
N HIS A 155 45.50 -3.19 -6.57
CA HIS A 155 46.34 -2.57 -5.54
C HIS A 155 45.50 -2.02 -4.39
N TYR A 156 44.51 -1.17 -4.67
CA TYR A 156 43.66 -0.58 -3.64
C TYR A 156 42.77 -1.61 -2.93
N ASN A 157 42.25 -2.62 -3.64
CA ASN A 157 41.49 -3.70 -3.00
C ASN A 157 42.37 -4.56 -2.08
N SER A 158 43.57 -4.94 -2.51
CA SER A 158 44.49 -5.76 -1.70
C SER A 158 44.99 -5.00 -0.47
N ARG A 159 45.20 -3.69 -0.62
CA ARG A 159 45.55 -2.79 0.47
C ARG A 159 44.41 -2.71 1.50
N PHE A 160 43.19 -2.45 1.04
CA PHE A 160 42.03 -2.35 1.92
C PHE A 160 41.79 -3.68 2.65
N ASP A 161 41.93 -4.82 1.97
CA ASP A 161 41.81 -6.15 2.59
C ASP A 161 42.85 -6.36 3.72
N ARG A 162 44.10 -5.91 3.51
CA ARG A 162 45.14 -5.95 4.55
C ARG A 162 44.80 -5.03 5.73
N GLN A 163 44.36 -3.80 5.46
CA GLN A 163 43.98 -2.85 6.50
C GLN A 163 42.74 -3.30 7.29
N LEU A 164 41.77 -3.91 6.62
CA LEU A 164 40.59 -4.51 7.23
C LEU A 164 40.96 -5.66 8.17
N SER A 165 41.93 -6.50 7.77
CA SER A 165 42.45 -7.58 8.59
C SER A 165 43.22 -7.07 9.82
N GLU A 166 44.01 -6.00 9.66
CA GLU A 166 44.71 -5.33 10.77
C GLU A 166 43.74 -4.61 11.73
N PHE A 167 42.70 -3.96 11.18
CA PHE A 167 41.64 -3.32 11.95
C PHE A 167 40.88 -4.34 12.80
N TRP A 168 40.46 -5.46 12.21
CA TRP A 168 39.82 -6.56 12.92
C TRP A 168 40.70 -7.12 14.04
N ARG A 169 41.98 -7.37 13.77
CA ARG A 169 42.93 -7.83 14.80
C ARG A 169 43.05 -6.82 15.95
N ARG A 170 43.17 -5.53 15.65
CA ARG A 170 43.25 -4.46 16.65
C ARG A 170 42.00 -4.38 17.54
N CYS A 171 40.82 -4.58 16.97
CA CYS A 171 39.55 -4.66 17.71
C CYS A 171 39.51 -5.89 18.62
N THR A 172 39.90 -7.04 18.08
CA THR A 172 39.92 -8.33 18.80
C THR A 172 40.90 -8.32 19.97
N ASP A 173 42.13 -7.83 19.76
CA ASP A 173 43.18 -7.74 20.79
C ASP A 173 42.79 -6.78 21.94
N ARG A 174 41.89 -5.82 21.68
CA ARG A 174 41.35 -4.86 22.66
C ARG A 174 39.99 -5.25 23.23
N GLY A 175 39.44 -6.42 22.86
CA GLY A 175 38.10 -6.87 23.27
C GLY A 175 36.97 -5.90 22.89
N SER A 176 37.15 -5.11 21.83
CA SER A 176 36.21 -4.07 21.39
C SER A 176 35.48 -4.51 20.12
N ASP A 177 34.15 -4.32 20.07
CA ASP A 177 33.37 -4.61 18.86
C ASP A 177 33.74 -3.61 17.74
N PRO A 178 34.17 -4.06 16.55
CA PRO A 178 34.46 -3.21 15.40
C PRO A 178 33.34 -2.22 15.04
N ALA A 179 32.08 -2.62 15.18
CA ALA A 179 30.94 -1.75 14.91
C ALA A 179 30.87 -0.61 15.94
N VAL A 180 31.21 -0.91 17.21
CA VAL A 180 31.29 0.10 18.29
C VAL A 180 32.47 1.03 18.07
N VAL A 181 33.62 0.52 17.62
CA VAL A 181 34.80 1.35 17.30
C VAL A 181 34.48 2.31 16.15
N ILE A 182 33.86 1.82 15.06
CA ILE A 182 33.45 2.66 13.93
C ILE A 182 32.39 3.68 14.36
N ALA A 183 31.40 3.28 15.16
CA ALA A 183 30.40 4.19 15.69
C ALA A 183 31.01 5.26 16.61
N THR A 184 32.03 4.90 17.39
CA THR A 184 32.76 5.82 18.29
C THR A 184 33.60 6.80 17.47
N GLU A 185 34.37 6.34 16.48
CA GLU A 185 35.15 7.21 15.59
C GLU A 185 34.23 8.12 14.75
N THR A 186 33.06 7.63 14.34
CA THR A 186 32.02 8.43 13.68
C THR A 186 31.52 9.53 14.61
N ARG A 187 31.29 9.20 15.89
CA ARG A 187 30.84 10.16 16.91
C ARG A 187 31.95 11.13 17.34
N GLU A 188 33.21 10.75 17.30
CA GLU A 188 34.34 11.64 17.63
C GLU A 188 34.65 12.62 16.50
N ARG A 189 34.60 12.17 15.24
CA ARG A 189 34.80 13.04 14.06
C ARG A 189 33.57 13.86 13.71
N PHE A 190 32.38 13.33 13.97
CA PHE A 190 31.10 13.98 13.71
C PHE A 190 30.24 13.99 14.99
N PRO A 191 30.66 14.68 16.06
CA PRO A 191 30.00 14.66 17.39
C PRO A 191 28.57 15.21 17.41
N HIS A 192 28.11 15.63 16.26
CA HIS A 192 26.93 16.42 16.04
C HIS A 192 25.93 15.68 15.11
N LEU A 193 26.36 14.65 14.38
CA LEU A 193 25.42 13.70 13.77
C LEU A 193 24.85 12.77 14.86
N THR A 194 23.68 13.11 15.40
CA THR A 194 22.81 12.12 16.06
C THR A 194 22.34 11.16 14.97
N VAL A 195 23.13 10.12 14.73
CA VAL A 195 22.70 8.94 13.99
C VAL A 195 21.56 8.33 14.80
N ASP A 196 20.33 8.62 14.39
CA ASP A 196 19.19 7.76 14.69
C ASP A 196 19.57 6.40 14.07
N PRO A 197 19.73 5.32 14.84
CA PRO A 197 20.07 4.04 14.26
C PRO A 197 18.92 3.68 13.30
N ARG A 198 19.20 3.72 11.99
CA ARG A 198 18.38 3.00 11.02
C ARG A 198 18.39 1.53 11.42
N PRO A 199 17.33 0.77 11.04
CA PRO A 199 17.18 -0.62 11.44
C PRO A 199 18.48 -1.35 11.11
N VAL A 200 19.06 -1.96 12.12
CA VAL A 200 20.11 -2.96 11.95
C VAL A 200 19.57 -3.92 10.89
N GLU A 201 20.30 -4.10 9.78
CA GLU A 201 20.03 -5.21 8.86
C GLU A 201 19.88 -6.47 9.71
N PRO A 202 18.89 -7.34 9.43
CA PRO A 202 18.66 -8.51 10.25
C PRO A 202 19.94 -9.34 10.24
N THR A 203 20.68 -9.30 11.35
CA THR A 203 21.63 -10.36 11.64
C THR A 203 20.77 -11.62 11.65
N LEU A 204 21.05 -12.51 10.71
CA LEU A 204 20.56 -13.88 10.67
C LEU A 204 20.92 -14.57 11.98
N ASN A 205 20.12 -14.31 13.01
CA ASN A 205 20.14 -14.99 14.30
C ASN A 205 18.77 -14.83 14.98
N ASN A 206 17.70 -15.08 14.22
CA ASN A 206 16.37 -15.37 14.77
C ASN A 206 16.32 -16.65 15.63
N ALA A 207 17.44 -17.37 15.78
CA ALA A 207 17.55 -18.50 16.70
C ALA A 207 17.86 -18.10 18.15
N ALA A 208 18.44 -16.90 18.40
CA ALA A 208 18.85 -16.49 19.74
C ALA A 208 17.82 -15.63 20.49
N ALA A 209 17.01 -14.83 19.79
CA ALA A 209 15.95 -14.01 20.39
C ALA A 209 14.66 -14.81 20.70
N ALA A 210 14.50 -16.01 20.14
CA ALA A 210 13.33 -16.87 20.38
C ALA A 210 13.34 -17.61 21.74
N LYS A 211 14.43 -17.51 22.51
CA LYS A 211 14.52 -18.11 23.86
C LYS A 211 14.33 -17.03 24.92
N GLY A 212 13.07 -16.64 25.15
CA GLY A 212 12.73 -15.83 26.34
C GLY A 212 11.56 -14.87 26.21
N GLU A 213 11.04 -14.59 25.01
CA GLU A 213 9.82 -13.78 24.88
C GLU A 213 8.59 -14.58 25.37
N PRO A 214 7.77 -14.04 26.29
CA PRO A 214 6.57 -14.71 26.76
C PRO A 214 5.62 -14.92 25.59
N LYS A 215 5.19 -16.17 25.37
CA LYS A 215 4.17 -16.48 24.37
C LYS A 215 2.83 -15.92 24.83
N PHE A 216 2.21 -15.07 24.02
CA PHE A 216 0.91 -14.50 24.34
C PHE A 216 -0.17 -15.59 24.47
N ASP A 217 -1.03 -15.44 25.48
CA ASP A 217 -2.19 -16.30 25.69
C ASP A 217 -3.45 -15.42 25.86
N ALA A 218 -4.36 -15.53 24.90
CA ALA A 218 -5.58 -14.74 24.86
C ALA A 218 -6.52 -14.99 26.07
N PRO A 219 -6.82 -16.24 26.47
CA PRO A 219 -7.60 -16.52 27.69
C PRO A 219 -7.00 -15.84 28.93
N THR A 220 -5.71 -16.01 29.19
CA THR A 220 -5.05 -15.41 30.36
C THR A 220 -5.09 -13.89 30.32
N TYR A 221 -4.96 -13.27 29.14
CA TYR A 221 -5.11 -11.83 29.00
C TYR A 221 -6.55 -11.37 29.32
N VAL A 222 -7.56 -12.06 28.80
CA VAL A 222 -8.97 -11.74 29.06
C VAL A 222 -9.33 -11.91 30.53
N GLU A 223 -8.88 -12.99 31.19
CA GLU A 223 -9.14 -13.20 32.61
C GLU A 223 -8.48 -12.11 33.48
N ARG A 224 -7.28 -11.65 33.10
CA ARG A 224 -6.67 -10.47 33.75
C ARG A 224 -7.51 -9.21 33.59
N LEU A 225 -8.13 -8.99 32.43
CA LEU A 225 -9.04 -7.85 32.22
C LEU A 225 -10.32 -7.98 33.04
N LYS A 226 -10.91 -9.18 33.13
CA LYS A 226 -12.09 -9.46 33.95
C LYS A 226 -11.83 -9.33 35.45
N ALA A 227 -10.61 -9.62 35.89
CA ALA A 227 -10.20 -9.50 37.30
C ALA A 227 -9.98 -8.04 37.76
N ARG A 228 -10.01 -7.06 36.85
CA ARG A 228 -9.87 -5.65 37.21
C ARG A 228 -11.11 -5.17 37.97
N SER A 229 -10.90 -4.26 38.92
CA SER A 229 -11.99 -3.68 39.71
C SER A 229 -13.01 -2.91 38.86
N ASP A 230 -12.60 -2.36 37.71
CA ASP A 230 -13.46 -1.64 36.78
C ASP A 230 -14.17 -2.55 35.76
N ALA A 231 -13.81 -3.84 35.68
CA ALA A 231 -14.19 -4.71 34.56
C ALA A 231 -15.69 -4.76 34.23
N ALA A 232 -16.56 -4.73 35.25
CA ALA A 232 -18.02 -4.73 35.06
C ALA A 232 -18.54 -3.48 34.32
N GLU A 233 -17.84 -2.35 34.43
CA GLU A 233 -18.17 -1.11 33.71
C GLU A 233 -17.52 -1.10 32.31
N ARG A 234 -16.35 -1.73 32.18
CA ARG A 234 -15.56 -1.76 30.93
C ARG A 234 -16.09 -2.78 29.92
N ILE A 235 -16.54 -3.94 30.40
CA ILE A 235 -17.00 -5.05 29.57
C ILE A 235 -18.53 -5.11 29.70
N PRO A 236 -19.29 -4.58 28.73
CA PRO A 236 -20.74 -4.60 28.81
C PRO A 236 -21.28 -6.04 28.80
N GLY A 237 -22.53 -6.22 29.23
CA GLY A 237 -23.23 -7.50 29.10
C GLY A 237 -23.16 -8.00 27.65
N HIS A 238 -22.85 -9.29 27.46
CA HIS A 238 -22.58 -9.90 26.14
C HIS A 238 -21.37 -9.32 25.37
N GLY A 239 -20.58 -8.43 25.99
CA GLY A 239 -19.38 -7.81 25.42
C GLY A 239 -18.17 -8.74 25.34
N TYR A 240 -18.26 -9.98 25.82
CA TYR A 240 -17.24 -11.00 25.66
C TYR A 240 -17.86 -12.29 25.10
N ARG A 241 -17.27 -12.82 24.02
CA ARG A 241 -17.70 -14.05 23.36
C ARG A 241 -16.48 -14.84 22.91
N VAL A 242 -16.58 -16.17 22.95
CA VAL A 242 -15.58 -17.06 22.35
C VAL A 242 -16.21 -17.74 21.15
N ASN A 243 -15.54 -17.67 20.00
CA ASN A 243 -15.80 -18.58 18.90
C ASN A 243 -14.92 -19.82 19.12
N GLU A 244 -15.55 -20.97 19.23
CA GLU A 244 -14.88 -22.23 19.55
C GLU A 244 -13.85 -22.64 18.49
N ALA A 245 -12.86 -23.40 18.93
CA ALA A 245 -11.87 -23.98 18.04
C ALA A 245 -12.53 -24.97 17.07
N ARG A 246 -12.03 -25.03 15.84
CA ARG A 246 -12.46 -26.00 14.82
C ARG A 246 -11.31 -26.94 14.51
N VAL A 247 -11.56 -28.24 14.62
CA VAL A 247 -10.61 -29.29 14.21
C VAL A 247 -10.54 -29.33 12.69
N ALA A 248 -9.34 -29.59 12.15
CA ALA A 248 -9.17 -29.78 10.72
C ALA A 248 -9.97 -30.98 10.21
N GLU A 249 -10.68 -30.78 9.11
CA GLU A 249 -11.33 -31.83 8.32
C GLU A 249 -10.58 -32.00 7.00
N TYR A 250 -9.99 -33.17 6.81
CA TYR A 250 -9.23 -33.52 5.61
C TYR A 250 -10.05 -34.38 4.67
N ALA A 251 -9.81 -34.27 3.37
CA ALA A 251 -10.39 -35.16 2.40
C ALA A 251 -9.86 -36.60 2.60
N SER A 252 -10.76 -37.60 2.52
CA SER A 252 -10.39 -39.01 2.66
C SER A 252 -9.55 -39.54 1.50
N VAL A 253 -9.69 -38.94 0.31
CA VAL A 253 -8.95 -39.27 -0.90
C VAL A 253 -8.56 -37.97 -1.59
N ALA A 254 -7.34 -37.88 -2.11
CA ALA A 254 -6.93 -36.75 -2.93
C ALA A 254 -7.68 -36.77 -4.28
N PRO A 255 -7.92 -35.62 -4.92
CA PRO A 255 -8.56 -35.56 -6.23
C PRO A 255 -7.86 -36.48 -7.23
N THR A 256 -8.54 -37.53 -7.68
CA THR A 256 -7.92 -38.59 -8.50
C THR A 256 -7.43 -38.11 -9.86
N ALA A 257 -8.06 -37.04 -10.38
CA ALA A 257 -7.66 -36.39 -11.62
C ALA A 257 -6.43 -35.48 -11.48
N LEU A 258 -6.02 -35.12 -10.25
CA LEU A 258 -4.87 -34.24 -10.03
C LEU A 258 -3.57 -34.97 -10.35
N ASP A 259 -2.65 -34.29 -11.04
CA ASP A 259 -1.36 -34.86 -11.39
C ASP A 259 -0.58 -35.19 -10.10
N PRO A 260 -0.10 -36.44 -9.91
CA PRO A 260 0.63 -36.83 -8.70
C PRO A 260 1.82 -35.92 -8.37
N ARG A 261 2.50 -35.38 -9.41
CA ARG A 261 3.61 -34.44 -9.25
C ARG A 261 3.21 -33.16 -8.53
N VAL A 262 1.97 -32.71 -8.70
CA VAL A 262 1.43 -31.54 -8.00
C VAL A 262 1.34 -31.84 -6.51
N LEU A 263 0.78 -32.99 -6.14
CA LEU A 263 0.61 -33.37 -4.74
C LEU A 263 1.97 -33.54 -4.03
N ASP A 264 2.93 -34.15 -4.71
CA ASP A 264 4.29 -34.30 -4.18
C ASP A 264 4.99 -32.95 -3.99
N THR A 265 4.78 -32.01 -4.91
CA THR A 265 5.28 -30.63 -4.79
C THR A 265 4.66 -29.93 -3.59
N LEU A 266 3.34 -30.04 -3.41
CA LEU A 266 2.64 -29.45 -2.27
C LEU A 266 3.11 -30.04 -0.93
N ARG A 267 3.38 -31.35 -0.88
CA ARG A 267 3.97 -32.02 0.28
C ARG A 267 5.35 -31.47 0.63
N GLN A 268 6.21 -31.30 -0.36
CA GLN A 268 7.59 -30.84 -0.17
C GLN A 268 7.68 -29.36 0.22
N LEU A 269 6.93 -28.48 -0.48
CA LEU A 269 7.03 -27.03 -0.30
C LEU A 269 6.21 -26.50 0.88
N HIS A 270 5.06 -27.09 1.13
CA HIS A 270 4.07 -26.53 2.04
C HIS A 270 3.76 -27.45 3.22
N SER A 271 4.46 -28.58 3.35
CA SER A 271 4.18 -29.62 4.36
C SER A 271 2.72 -30.07 4.34
N VAL A 272 2.08 -30.03 3.17
CA VAL A 272 0.68 -30.43 2.99
C VAL A 272 0.64 -31.93 2.75
N GLU A 273 0.47 -32.72 3.81
CA GLU A 273 0.32 -34.18 3.69
C GLU A 273 -1.02 -34.57 3.07
N SER A 274 -2.07 -33.82 3.40
CA SER A 274 -3.44 -34.00 2.94
C SER A 274 -4.13 -32.65 2.70
N LEU A 275 -5.02 -32.60 1.71
CA LEU A 275 -5.83 -31.42 1.41
C LEU A 275 -7.01 -31.33 2.39
N TYR A 276 -7.37 -30.11 2.80
CA TYR A 276 -8.64 -29.90 3.52
C TYR A 276 -9.84 -30.30 2.64
N SER A 277 -10.94 -30.69 3.28
CA SER A 277 -12.17 -31.12 2.59
C SER A 277 -12.65 -30.11 1.55
N HIS A 278 -12.65 -28.80 1.87
CA HIS A 278 -12.99 -27.74 0.91
C HIS A 278 -11.98 -27.57 -0.22
N GLN A 279 -10.68 -27.77 0.04
CA GLN A 279 -9.66 -27.63 -0.98
C GLN A 279 -9.81 -28.73 -2.03
N ALA A 280 -9.99 -29.98 -1.59
CA ALA A 280 -10.20 -31.12 -2.48
C ALA A 280 -11.48 -30.94 -3.31
N ALA A 281 -12.61 -30.62 -2.68
CA ALA A 281 -13.88 -30.42 -3.38
C ALA A 281 -13.82 -29.28 -4.42
N ALA A 282 -13.14 -28.18 -4.08
CA ALA A 282 -12.97 -27.06 -5.00
C ALA A 282 -12.03 -27.42 -6.16
N ILE A 283 -10.90 -28.10 -5.89
CA ILE A 283 -9.96 -28.55 -6.93
C ILE A 283 -10.63 -29.54 -7.87
N GLU A 284 -11.37 -30.53 -7.36
CA GLU A 284 -12.16 -31.47 -8.19
C GLU A 284 -13.15 -30.73 -9.07
N GLY A 285 -13.91 -29.78 -8.51
CA GLY A 285 -14.81 -28.94 -9.28
C GLY A 285 -14.12 -28.19 -10.41
N VAL A 286 -12.90 -27.68 -10.17
CA VAL A 286 -12.11 -27.02 -11.22
C VAL A 286 -11.67 -28.03 -12.29
N LEU A 287 -11.16 -29.19 -11.91
CA LEU A 287 -10.71 -30.22 -12.85
C LEU A 287 -11.87 -30.81 -13.68
N ASP A 288 -13.08 -30.86 -13.14
CA ASP A 288 -14.33 -31.22 -13.85
C ASP A 288 -14.78 -30.16 -14.88
N GLY A 289 -14.07 -29.02 -14.97
CA GLY A 289 -14.41 -27.92 -15.87
C GLY A 289 -15.53 -27.00 -15.36
N ARG A 290 -15.89 -27.06 -14.07
CA ARG A 290 -16.92 -26.18 -13.49
C ARG A 290 -16.33 -24.84 -13.04
N HIS A 291 -17.09 -23.77 -13.16
CA HIS A 291 -16.77 -22.54 -12.44
C HIS A 291 -16.86 -22.81 -10.93
N VAL A 292 -15.93 -22.29 -10.14
CA VAL A 292 -15.88 -22.56 -8.69
C VAL A 292 -15.82 -21.24 -7.93
N VAL A 293 -16.60 -21.13 -6.86
CA VAL A 293 -16.43 -20.09 -5.85
C VAL A 293 -16.22 -20.73 -4.49
N ILE A 294 -15.11 -20.36 -3.84
CA ILE A 294 -14.81 -20.77 -2.47
C ILE A 294 -15.10 -19.62 -1.50
N SER A 295 -15.97 -19.86 -0.52
CA SER A 295 -16.30 -18.90 0.54
C SER A 295 -15.95 -19.50 1.90
N THR A 296 -14.69 -19.34 2.30
CA THR A 296 -14.16 -19.86 3.58
C THR A 296 -13.37 -18.80 4.32
N ALA A 297 -13.08 -19.02 5.60
CA ALA A 297 -12.43 -18.04 6.45
C ALA A 297 -11.05 -17.60 5.91
N THR A 298 -10.54 -16.46 6.38
CA THR A 298 -9.16 -16.04 6.10
C THR A 298 -8.18 -17.11 6.60
N ALA A 299 -7.07 -17.30 5.88
CA ALA A 299 -6.06 -18.33 6.16
C ALA A 299 -6.54 -19.80 6.12
N SER A 300 -7.66 -20.11 5.47
CA SER A 300 -8.12 -21.49 5.17
C SER A 300 -7.36 -22.17 4.01
N GLY A 301 -6.33 -21.53 3.46
CA GLY A 301 -5.56 -22.04 2.33
C GLY A 301 -6.26 -21.91 0.97
N LYS A 302 -7.05 -20.84 0.77
CA LYS A 302 -7.79 -20.57 -0.49
C LYS A 302 -6.88 -20.51 -1.72
N SER A 303 -5.64 -20.03 -1.58
CA SER A 303 -4.70 -19.93 -2.71
C SER A 303 -4.45 -21.26 -3.41
N LEU A 304 -4.40 -22.36 -2.65
CA LEU A 304 -4.17 -23.70 -3.21
C LEU A 304 -5.27 -24.14 -4.18
N VAL A 305 -6.49 -23.65 -4.01
CA VAL A 305 -7.66 -24.00 -4.84
C VAL A 305 -7.48 -23.59 -6.30
N PHE A 306 -6.77 -22.49 -6.56
CA PHE A 306 -6.44 -22.08 -7.93
C PHE A 306 -4.99 -22.40 -8.31
N GLN A 307 -4.06 -22.42 -7.35
CA GLN A 307 -2.66 -22.75 -7.66
C GLN A 307 -2.49 -24.19 -8.14
N ALA A 308 -3.14 -25.16 -7.49
CA ALA A 308 -3.01 -26.57 -7.85
C ALA A 308 -3.58 -26.90 -9.23
N PRO A 309 -4.80 -26.45 -9.62
CA PRO A 309 -5.30 -26.66 -10.98
C PRO A 309 -4.50 -25.95 -12.07
N ILE A 310 -3.98 -24.74 -11.80
CA ILE A 310 -3.13 -24.04 -12.77
C ILE A 310 -1.83 -24.84 -12.97
N LEU A 311 -1.17 -25.27 -11.90
CA LEU A 311 0.06 -26.09 -12.01
C LEU A 311 -0.21 -27.42 -12.73
N HIS A 312 -1.29 -28.12 -12.37
CA HIS A 312 -1.73 -29.34 -13.06
C HIS A 312 -1.88 -29.13 -14.57
N THR A 313 -2.51 -28.04 -14.97
CA THR A 313 -2.74 -27.73 -16.38
C THR A 313 -1.44 -27.37 -17.10
N LEU A 314 -0.56 -26.60 -16.46
CA LEU A 314 0.75 -26.24 -17.03
C LEU A 314 1.65 -27.47 -17.22
N LEU A 315 1.57 -28.46 -16.31
CA LEU A 315 2.31 -29.72 -16.42
C LEU A 315 1.84 -30.61 -17.58
N GLN A 316 0.62 -30.39 -18.08
CA GLN A 316 0.06 -31.08 -19.25
C GLN A 316 0.27 -30.27 -20.53
N ASP A 317 0.05 -28.95 -20.46
CA ASP A 317 0.28 -28.00 -21.55
C ASP A 317 0.98 -26.73 -21.02
N PRO A 318 2.31 -26.61 -21.19
CA PRO A 318 3.07 -25.43 -20.78
C PRO A 318 2.66 -24.12 -21.49
N ARG A 319 1.86 -24.21 -22.57
CA ARG A 319 1.35 -23.03 -23.30
C ARG A 319 0.03 -22.52 -22.75
N ALA A 320 -0.62 -23.27 -21.85
CA ALA A 320 -1.84 -22.83 -21.18
C ALA A 320 -1.58 -21.53 -20.41
N CYS A 321 -2.55 -20.63 -20.40
CA CYS A 321 -2.44 -19.34 -19.73
C CYS A 321 -3.47 -19.21 -18.60
N ALA A 322 -3.11 -18.49 -17.54
CA ALA A 322 -4.00 -18.16 -16.43
C ALA A 322 -3.88 -16.68 -16.07
N LEU A 323 -5.02 -16.04 -15.83
CA LEU A 323 -5.11 -14.63 -15.43
C LEU A 323 -5.61 -14.57 -14.00
N ALA A 324 -4.84 -13.99 -13.09
CA ALA A 324 -5.25 -13.80 -11.70
C ALA A 324 -5.48 -12.31 -11.43
N ILE A 325 -6.71 -11.96 -11.07
CA ILE A 325 -7.17 -10.59 -10.88
C ILE A 325 -7.28 -10.34 -9.37
N TYR A 326 -6.52 -9.37 -8.90
CA TYR A 326 -6.47 -8.95 -7.50
C TYR A 326 -6.99 -7.52 -7.35
N PRO A 327 -7.76 -7.21 -6.29
CA PRO A 327 -8.24 -5.85 -6.07
C PRO A 327 -7.14 -4.89 -5.63
N THR A 328 -6.09 -5.39 -4.96
CA THR A 328 -4.97 -4.61 -4.41
C THR A 328 -3.62 -5.17 -4.88
N LYS A 329 -2.62 -4.28 -5.04
CA LYS A 329 -1.27 -4.63 -5.51
C LYS A 329 -0.46 -5.45 -4.49
N ALA A 330 -0.70 -5.25 -3.20
CA ALA A 330 0.11 -5.82 -2.13
C ALA A 330 0.06 -7.36 -2.09
N LEU A 331 -1.11 -7.97 -2.36
CA LEU A 331 -1.27 -9.44 -2.35
C LEU A 331 -0.51 -10.13 -3.48
N THR A 332 -0.27 -9.40 -4.57
CA THR A 332 0.17 -10.01 -5.82
C THR A 332 1.59 -10.57 -5.72
N GLN A 333 2.49 -9.91 -4.99
CA GLN A 333 3.90 -10.31 -4.93
C GLN A 333 4.09 -11.62 -4.16
N ASP A 334 3.40 -11.78 -3.03
CA ASP A 334 3.47 -13.00 -2.22
C ASP A 334 2.96 -14.21 -3.00
N GLN A 335 1.84 -14.03 -3.71
CA GLN A 335 1.27 -15.10 -4.54
C GLN A 335 2.21 -15.49 -5.68
N ILE A 336 2.90 -14.51 -6.28
CA ILE A 336 3.89 -14.79 -7.33
C ILE A 336 5.10 -15.53 -6.81
N ARG A 337 5.62 -15.15 -5.64
CA ARG A 337 6.75 -15.84 -5.02
C ARG A 337 6.39 -17.31 -4.78
N ALA A 338 5.25 -17.55 -4.12
CA ALA A 338 4.75 -18.91 -3.90
C ALA A 338 4.57 -19.68 -5.21
N PHE A 339 4.05 -19.03 -6.26
CA PHE A 339 3.88 -19.67 -7.56
C PHE A 339 5.21 -19.98 -8.26
N ARG A 340 6.20 -19.08 -8.16
CA ARG A 340 7.55 -19.31 -8.71
C ARG A 340 8.24 -20.48 -8.00
N ASP A 341 8.07 -20.60 -6.69
CA ASP A 341 8.59 -21.73 -5.93
C ASP A 341 7.95 -23.04 -6.42
N LEU A 342 6.64 -23.06 -6.66
CA LEU A 342 5.93 -24.22 -7.25
C LEU A 342 6.51 -24.60 -8.63
N LEU A 343 6.75 -23.62 -9.51
CA LEU A 343 7.31 -23.87 -10.84
C LEU A 343 8.76 -24.35 -10.80
N ALA A 344 9.57 -23.82 -9.88
CA ALA A 344 10.98 -24.19 -9.73
C ALA A 344 11.18 -25.67 -9.34
N HIS A 345 10.15 -26.35 -8.83
CA HIS A 345 10.17 -27.78 -8.54
C HIS A 345 10.01 -28.68 -9.78
N HIS A 346 9.67 -28.09 -10.94
CA HIS A 346 9.52 -28.79 -12.22
C HIS A 346 10.39 -28.15 -13.31
N PRO A 347 11.73 -28.09 -13.14
CA PRO A 347 12.59 -27.37 -14.06
C PRO A 347 12.64 -27.98 -15.47
N ASN A 348 12.40 -29.30 -15.59
CA ASN A 348 12.44 -29.99 -16.89
C ASN A 348 11.17 -29.74 -17.71
N GLU A 349 10.01 -29.68 -17.06
CA GLU A 349 8.71 -29.50 -17.70
C GLU A 349 8.32 -28.03 -17.84
N LEU A 350 8.66 -27.20 -16.85
CA LEU A 350 8.18 -25.82 -16.71
C LEU A 350 9.31 -24.77 -16.70
N GLY A 351 10.54 -25.13 -17.07
CA GLY A 351 11.70 -24.23 -17.05
C GLY A 351 11.53 -22.94 -17.87
N ASP A 352 10.76 -23.00 -18.96
CA ASP A 352 10.46 -21.84 -19.83
C ASP A 352 9.17 -21.08 -19.41
N VAL A 353 8.41 -21.61 -18.46
CA VAL A 353 7.14 -21.04 -18.01
C VAL A 353 7.40 -19.87 -17.08
N THR A 354 6.92 -18.69 -17.48
CA THR A 354 7.15 -17.45 -16.71
C THR A 354 5.88 -16.95 -16.04
N VAL A 355 6.05 -16.37 -14.84
CA VAL A 355 4.99 -15.77 -14.03
C VAL A 355 5.35 -14.32 -13.71
N ALA A 356 4.42 -13.42 -13.97
CA ALA A 356 4.67 -11.99 -13.86
C ALA A 356 3.47 -11.18 -13.32
N VAL A 357 3.79 -10.05 -12.70
CA VAL A 357 2.83 -8.97 -12.45
C VAL A 357 2.71 -8.12 -13.70
N TYR A 358 1.49 -7.82 -14.09
CA TYR A 358 1.20 -6.77 -15.05
C TYR A 358 0.25 -5.76 -14.43
N ASP A 359 0.82 -4.72 -13.82
CA ASP A 359 0.10 -3.66 -13.13
C ASP A 359 0.59 -2.25 -13.52
N GLY A 360 0.05 -1.21 -12.88
CA GLY A 360 0.45 0.18 -13.12
C GLY A 360 1.90 0.49 -12.69
N ASP A 361 2.47 -0.28 -11.76
CA ASP A 361 3.85 -0.10 -11.27
C ASP A 361 4.87 -0.85 -12.14
N THR A 362 4.40 -1.71 -13.05
CA THR A 362 5.26 -2.46 -13.96
C THR A 362 6.00 -1.46 -14.86
N PRO A 363 7.36 -1.45 -14.84
CA PRO A 363 8.16 -0.43 -15.52
C PRO A 363 7.68 -0.20 -16.96
N THR A 364 7.50 1.07 -17.32
CA THR A 364 7.01 1.50 -18.64
C THR A 364 8.04 1.34 -19.74
N GLY A 365 9.28 0.95 -19.39
CA GLY A 365 10.32 0.60 -20.36
C GLY A 365 9.82 -0.48 -21.34
N PRO A 366 10.12 -0.35 -22.65
CA PRO A 366 9.51 -1.18 -23.70
C PRO A 366 9.81 -2.68 -23.56
N THR A 367 10.91 -3.05 -22.91
CA THR A 367 11.38 -4.44 -22.80
C THR A 367 10.54 -5.27 -21.83
N VAL A 368 10.33 -4.82 -20.60
CA VAL A 368 9.68 -5.63 -19.54
C VAL A 368 8.21 -5.93 -19.88
N ARG A 369 7.43 -4.92 -20.27
CA ARG A 369 6.01 -5.14 -20.62
C ARG A 369 5.83 -5.99 -21.88
N SER A 370 6.75 -5.93 -22.85
CA SER A 370 6.67 -6.80 -24.02
C SER A 370 7.02 -8.24 -23.67
N GLU A 371 8.06 -8.43 -22.88
CA GLU A 371 8.47 -9.76 -22.43
C GLU A 371 7.34 -10.48 -21.67
N ILE A 372 6.65 -9.77 -20.77
CA ILE A 372 5.50 -10.34 -20.04
C ILE A 372 4.41 -10.79 -21.02
N ARG A 373 4.05 -9.96 -22.00
CA ARG A 373 3.02 -10.31 -23.00
C ARG A 373 3.39 -11.51 -23.86
N GLU A 374 4.66 -11.61 -24.21
CA GLU A 374 5.17 -12.62 -25.14
C GLU A 374 5.49 -13.95 -24.45
N ARG A 375 5.84 -13.93 -23.16
CA ARG A 375 6.34 -15.11 -22.43
C ARG A 375 5.48 -15.56 -21.25
N ALA A 376 4.85 -14.67 -20.48
CA ALA A 376 4.17 -15.06 -19.23
C ALA A 376 3.00 -16.01 -19.47
N ALA A 377 3.00 -17.18 -18.81
CA ALA A 377 1.89 -18.11 -18.80
C ALA A 377 0.86 -17.73 -17.71
N VAL A 378 1.33 -17.28 -16.56
CA VAL A 378 0.47 -16.77 -15.49
C VAL A 378 0.72 -15.28 -15.31
N VAL A 379 -0.34 -14.49 -15.48
CA VAL A 379 -0.30 -13.05 -15.32
C VAL A 379 -1.17 -12.65 -14.14
N PHE A 380 -0.57 -11.96 -13.20
CA PHE A 380 -1.27 -11.34 -12.09
C PHE A 380 -1.52 -9.88 -12.42
N THR A 381 -2.76 -9.42 -12.28
CA THR A 381 -3.15 -8.05 -12.64
C THR A 381 -4.26 -7.54 -11.72
N ASN A 382 -4.77 -6.35 -12.02
CA ASN A 382 -5.95 -5.77 -11.38
C ASN A 382 -6.99 -5.37 -12.45
N PRO A 383 -8.24 -5.11 -12.05
CA PRO A 383 -9.27 -4.72 -13.01
C PRO A 383 -8.92 -3.46 -13.81
N ASP A 384 -8.19 -2.52 -13.20
CA ASP A 384 -7.75 -1.27 -13.81
C ASP A 384 -6.86 -1.51 -15.04
N MET A 385 -5.88 -2.40 -14.91
CA MET A 385 -4.92 -2.71 -15.97
C MET A 385 -5.52 -3.65 -17.01
N LEU A 386 -6.46 -4.50 -16.60
CA LEU A 386 -7.28 -5.25 -17.54
C LEU A 386 -8.09 -4.29 -18.44
N HIS A 387 -8.78 -3.31 -17.83
CA HIS A 387 -9.58 -2.30 -18.52
C HIS A 387 -8.75 -1.37 -19.41
N THR A 388 -7.63 -0.84 -18.90
CA THR A 388 -6.87 0.24 -19.53
C THR A 388 -5.74 -0.22 -20.44
N ALA A 389 -5.21 -1.45 -20.30
CA ALA A 389 -3.96 -1.84 -20.96
C ALA A 389 -3.98 -3.22 -21.61
N ILE A 390 -4.78 -4.17 -21.12
CA ILE A 390 -4.83 -5.54 -21.68
C ILE A 390 -5.89 -5.62 -22.79
N LEU A 391 -7.16 -5.38 -22.46
CA LEU A 391 -8.27 -5.55 -23.41
C LEU A 391 -8.21 -4.58 -24.61
N PRO A 392 -7.93 -3.27 -24.44
CA PRO A 392 -7.83 -2.35 -25.57
C PRO A 392 -6.66 -2.64 -26.51
N HIS A 393 -5.66 -3.37 -26.02
CA HIS A 393 -4.49 -3.80 -26.77
C HIS A 393 -4.48 -5.32 -26.99
N HIS A 394 -5.66 -5.95 -27.03
CA HIS A 394 -5.79 -7.41 -27.22
C HIS A 394 -5.01 -7.99 -28.41
N PRO A 395 -4.76 -7.28 -29.54
CA PRO A 395 -3.94 -7.85 -30.61
C PRO A 395 -2.52 -8.19 -30.15
N ARG A 396 -1.97 -7.43 -29.19
CA ARG A 396 -0.66 -7.71 -28.56
C ARG A 396 -0.71 -8.83 -27.53
N TRP A 397 -1.90 -9.19 -27.07
CA TRP A 397 -2.17 -10.24 -26.08
C TRP A 397 -2.77 -11.50 -26.71
N GLN A 398 -2.81 -11.59 -28.04
CA GLN A 398 -3.48 -12.68 -28.77
C GLN A 398 -3.00 -14.07 -28.30
N ARG A 399 -1.68 -14.24 -28.11
CA ARG A 399 -1.08 -15.49 -27.60
C ARG A 399 -1.63 -15.91 -26.25
N PHE A 400 -1.84 -14.93 -25.36
CA PHE A 400 -2.30 -15.16 -23.99
C PHE A 400 -3.81 -15.42 -23.97
N LEU A 401 -4.61 -14.56 -24.61
CA LEU A 401 -6.07 -14.64 -24.60
C LEU A 401 -6.61 -15.89 -25.33
N SER A 402 -5.97 -16.30 -26.44
CA SER A 402 -6.36 -17.53 -27.16
C SER A 402 -6.05 -18.82 -26.40
N ARG A 403 -5.21 -18.77 -25.36
CA ARG A 403 -4.83 -19.92 -24.52
C ARG A 403 -5.24 -19.76 -23.06
N LEU A 404 -6.05 -18.75 -22.76
CA LEU A 404 -6.49 -18.45 -21.40
C LEU A 404 -7.46 -19.52 -20.92
N ARG A 405 -7.02 -20.37 -19.99
CA ARG A 405 -7.84 -21.43 -19.41
C ARG A 405 -8.56 -20.98 -18.14
N TYR A 406 -7.87 -20.29 -17.25
CA TYR A 406 -8.39 -19.89 -15.95
C TYR A 406 -8.38 -18.37 -15.76
N VAL A 407 -9.48 -17.85 -15.21
CA VAL A 407 -9.55 -16.50 -14.66
C VAL A 407 -9.83 -16.59 -13.17
N VAL A 408 -8.85 -16.20 -12.36
CA VAL A 408 -8.94 -16.20 -10.90
C VAL A 408 -9.41 -14.82 -10.43
N LEU A 409 -10.45 -14.79 -9.60
CA LEU A 409 -10.98 -13.59 -8.94
C LEU A 409 -10.78 -13.73 -7.43
N ASP A 410 -9.77 -13.08 -6.87
CA ASP A 410 -9.56 -13.12 -5.43
C ASP A 410 -10.32 -12.00 -4.72
N GLU A 411 -10.68 -12.23 -3.45
CA GLU A 411 -11.47 -11.33 -2.61
C GLU A 411 -12.76 -10.86 -3.31
N LEU A 412 -13.57 -11.81 -3.82
CA LEU A 412 -14.76 -11.56 -4.64
C LEU A 412 -15.70 -10.49 -4.06
N HIS A 413 -15.82 -10.44 -2.74
CA HIS A 413 -16.65 -9.47 -2.01
C HIS A 413 -16.25 -8.00 -2.19
N VAL A 414 -15.05 -7.72 -2.71
CA VAL A 414 -14.61 -6.36 -3.04
C VAL A 414 -15.34 -5.85 -4.29
N TYR A 415 -15.75 -6.75 -5.20
CA TYR A 415 -16.38 -6.40 -6.47
C TYR A 415 -17.89 -6.17 -6.33
N GLN A 416 -18.27 -5.22 -5.48
CA GLN A 416 -19.66 -4.82 -5.24
C GLN A 416 -19.94 -3.36 -5.67
N GLY A 417 -21.22 -2.99 -5.75
CA GLY A 417 -21.65 -1.66 -6.20
C GLY A 417 -21.13 -1.30 -7.60
N ASP A 418 -20.92 -0.01 -7.86
CA ASP A 418 -20.49 0.52 -9.16
C ASP A 418 -19.17 -0.11 -9.62
N PHE A 419 -18.19 -0.23 -8.70
CA PHE A 419 -16.91 -0.87 -9.00
C PHE A 419 -17.12 -2.32 -9.46
N GLY A 420 -17.93 -3.09 -8.74
CA GLY A 420 -18.32 -4.43 -9.14
C GLY A 420 -19.00 -4.47 -10.51
N ALA A 421 -19.91 -3.54 -10.78
CA ALA A 421 -20.61 -3.45 -12.06
C ALA A 421 -19.64 -3.18 -13.23
N HIS A 422 -18.67 -2.27 -13.04
CA HIS A 422 -17.59 -2.05 -14.01
C HIS A 422 -16.76 -3.32 -14.23
N VAL A 423 -16.39 -4.03 -13.15
CA VAL A 423 -15.65 -5.30 -13.24
C VAL A 423 -16.46 -6.35 -14.01
N ALA A 424 -17.76 -6.43 -13.78
CA ALA A 424 -18.64 -7.37 -14.47
C ALA A 424 -18.61 -7.18 -16.00
N TRP A 425 -18.61 -5.93 -16.45
CA TRP A 425 -18.48 -5.60 -17.87
C TRP A 425 -17.08 -5.85 -18.42
N ILE A 426 -16.04 -5.60 -17.63
CA ILE A 426 -14.66 -5.92 -18.02
C ILE A 426 -14.51 -7.43 -18.23
N LEU A 427 -15.10 -8.28 -17.38
CA LEU A 427 -15.07 -9.74 -17.55
C LEU A 427 -15.88 -10.22 -18.76
N ARG A 428 -17.00 -9.55 -19.10
CA ARG A 428 -17.74 -9.83 -20.35
C ARG A 428 -16.92 -9.46 -21.58
N ARG A 429 -16.25 -8.30 -21.57
CA ARG A 429 -15.32 -7.88 -22.63
C ARG A 429 -14.17 -8.89 -22.79
N LEU A 430 -13.59 -9.36 -21.69
CA LEU A 430 -12.56 -10.41 -21.70
C LEU A 430 -13.08 -11.68 -22.39
N GLN A 431 -14.22 -12.22 -21.96
CA GLN A 431 -14.80 -13.43 -22.55
C GLN A 431 -15.14 -13.26 -24.03
N ARG A 432 -15.67 -12.09 -24.41
CA ARG A 432 -15.96 -11.74 -25.79
C ARG A 432 -14.71 -11.78 -26.66
N LEU A 433 -13.60 -11.22 -26.18
CA LEU A 433 -12.33 -11.24 -26.89
C LEU A 433 -11.71 -12.65 -26.95
N CYS A 434 -11.78 -13.44 -25.87
CA CYS A 434 -11.34 -14.83 -25.89
C CYS A 434 -12.15 -15.66 -26.90
N THR A 435 -13.47 -15.51 -26.91
CA THR A 435 -14.38 -16.19 -27.87
C THR A 435 -14.03 -15.80 -29.31
N ALA A 436 -13.84 -14.51 -29.56
CA ALA A 436 -13.41 -13.98 -30.85
C ALA A 436 -12.06 -14.54 -31.34
N LEU A 437 -11.18 -14.96 -30.43
CA LEU A 437 -9.88 -15.58 -30.71
C LEU A 437 -9.93 -17.12 -30.74
N GLY A 438 -11.14 -17.72 -30.72
CA GLY A 438 -11.33 -19.17 -30.76
C GLY A 438 -11.26 -19.87 -29.40
N ASN A 439 -11.33 -19.11 -28.30
CA ASN A 439 -11.30 -19.64 -26.94
C ASN A 439 -12.56 -19.28 -26.13
N PRO A 440 -13.69 -19.99 -26.35
CA PRO A 440 -14.94 -19.73 -25.63
C PRO A 440 -14.99 -20.38 -24.22
N HIS A 441 -14.00 -21.20 -23.85
CA HIS A 441 -14.06 -22.07 -22.66
C HIS A 441 -13.16 -21.58 -21.51
N VAL A 442 -13.27 -20.30 -21.17
CA VAL A 442 -12.58 -19.69 -20.03
C VAL A 442 -13.29 -20.07 -18.73
N GLN A 443 -12.54 -20.57 -17.75
CA GLN A 443 -13.09 -21.03 -16.48
C GLN A 443 -12.77 -20.06 -15.34
N PHE A 444 -13.82 -19.55 -14.69
CA PHE A 444 -13.70 -18.71 -13.50
C PHE A 444 -13.50 -19.50 -12.20
N ILE A 445 -12.52 -19.08 -11.41
CA ILE A 445 -12.27 -19.56 -10.05
C ILE A 445 -12.27 -18.34 -9.14
N ALA A 446 -13.16 -18.27 -8.16
CA ALA A 446 -13.25 -17.13 -7.25
C ALA A 446 -13.01 -17.54 -5.80
N SER A 447 -12.35 -16.67 -5.04
CA SER A 447 -12.19 -16.81 -3.60
C SER A 447 -12.81 -15.60 -2.89
N SER A 448 -13.48 -15.85 -1.76
CA SER A 448 -14.03 -14.81 -0.92
C SER A 448 -13.96 -15.19 0.55
N ALA A 449 -14.02 -14.19 1.43
CA ALA A 449 -14.53 -14.37 2.78
C ALA A 449 -16.03 -14.74 2.77
N THR A 450 -16.56 -15.09 3.94
CA THR A 450 -17.96 -15.47 4.12
C THR A 450 -18.88 -14.32 3.70
N ILE A 451 -19.61 -14.53 2.60
CA ILE A 451 -20.67 -13.64 2.08
C ILE A 451 -21.95 -14.45 1.92
N ALA A 452 -23.09 -13.77 1.83
CA ALA A 452 -24.40 -14.43 1.88
C ALA A 452 -24.72 -15.24 0.60
N ASP A 453 -24.57 -14.67 -0.60
CA ASP A 453 -24.72 -15.39 -1.88
C ASP A 453 -23.48 -15.26 -2.80
N PRO A 454 -22.37 -15.96 -2.50
CA PRO A 454 -21.16 -15.95 -3.32
C PRO A 454 -21.37 -16.53 -4.72
N GLY A 455 -22.21 -17.56 -4.85
CA GLY A 455 -22.48 -18.23 -6.13
C GLY A 455 -23.25 -17.34 -7.09
N GLY A 456 -24.33 -16.73 -6.63
CA GLY A 456 -25.08 -15.76 -7.42
C GLY A 456 -24.27 -14.52 -7.75
N HIS A 457 -23.45 -14.03 -6.82
CA HIS A 457 -22.58 -12.88 -7.08
C HIS A 457 -21.53 -13.17 -8.15
N LEU A 458 -20.79 -14.29 -8.07
CA LEU A 458 -19.84 -14.68 -9.12
C LEU A 458 -20.54 -14.85 -10.47
N ARG A 459 -21.72 -15.46 -10.47
CA ARG A 459 -22.50 -15.67 -11.69
C ARG A 459 -22.83 -14.34 -12.39
N THR A 460 -23.34 -13.37 -11.64
CA THR A 460 -23.68 -12.04 -12.19
C THR A 460 -22.41 -11.29 -12.65
N LEU A 461 -21.35 -11.35 -11.85
CA LEU A 461 -20.08 -10.69 -12.13
C LEU A 461 -19.43 -11.24 -13.41
N ALA A 462 -19.26 -12.56 -13.50
CA ALA A 462 -18.62 -13.22 -14.64
C ALA A 462 -19.56 -13.49 -15.82
N GLY A 463 -20.87 -13.21 -15.72
CA GLY A 463 -21.82 -13.48 -16.80
C GLY A 463 -22.02 -14.97 -17.09
N ILE A 464 -21.98 -15.80 -16.04
CA ILE A 464 -22.12 -17.26 -16.16
C ILE A 464 -23.60 -17.64 -16.37
N SER A 465 -23.85 -18.60 -17.26
CA SER A 465 -25.20 -19.08 -17.57
C SER A 465 -25.90 -19.73 -16.37
N LEU A 466 -27.21 -19.47 -16.23
CA LEU A 466 -28.08 -20.16 -15.27
C LEU A 466 -28.10 -21.69 -15.45
N ARG A 467 -27.81 -22.18 -16.66
CA ARG A 467 -27.80 -23.62 -16.96
C ARG A 467 -26.57 -24.34 -16.41
N SER A 468 -25.52 -23.61 -16.06
CA SER A 468 -24.27 -24.14 -15.54
C SER A 468 -23.76 -23.24 -14.41
N PRO A 469 -24.49 -23.19 -13.26
CA PRO A 469 -24.13 -22.33 -12.15
C PRO A 469 -22.76 -22.71 -11.57
N PRO A 470 -22.03 -21.76 -10.97
CA PRO A 470 -20.77 -22.05 -10.31
C PRO A 470 -20.99 -23.00 -9.12
N LEU A 471 -20.05 -23.91 -8.91
CA LEU A 471 -19.97 -24.73 -7.71
C LEU A 471 -19.59 -23.85 -6.53
N LEU A 472 -20.47 -23.76 -5.55
CA LEU A 472 -20.19 -23.13 -4.25
C LEU A 472 -19.54 -24.13 -3.31
N VAL A 473 -18.37 -23.77 -2.78
CA VAL A 473 -17.69 -24.47 -1.70
C VAL A 473 -17.59 -23.54 -0.49
N ASP A 474 -18.45 -23.74 0.50
CA ASP A 474 -18.59 -22.91 1.71
C ASP A 474 -18.32 -23.66 3.03
N ARG A 475 -18.20 -25.00 2.96
CA ARG A 475 -17.87 -25.85 4.11
C ARG A 475 -16.39 -25.80 4.43
N ASP A 476 -16.00 -24.88 5.29
CA ASP A 476 -14.61 -24.69 5.67
C ASP A 476 -14.08 -25.79 6.62
N GLY A 477 -13.23 -26.66 6.08
CA GLY A 477 -12.55 -27.75 6.79
C GLY A 477 -11.20 -27.37 7.40
N SER A 478 -10.76 -26.11 7.33
CA SER A 478 -9.45 -25.73 7.89
C SER A 478 -9.47 -25.75 9.42
N ALA A 479 -8.34 -26.06 10.06
CA ALA A 479 -8.20 -25.86 11.50
C ALA A 479 -8.32 -24.37 11.87
N ALA A 480 -9.00 -24.08 12.98
CA ALA A 480 -9.09 -22.74 13.56
C ALA A 480 -8.95 -22.82 15.08
N GLY A 481 -8.17 -21.90 15.67
CA GLY A 481 -8.04 -21.80 17.13
C GLY A 481 -9.22 -21.05 17.74
N PRO A 482 -9.38 -21.12 19.07
CA PRO A 482 -10.44 -20.39 19.76
C PRO A 482 -10.20 -18.88 19.60
N ARG A 483 -11.27 -18.13 19.29
CA ARG A 483 -11.18 -16.69 19.08
C ARG A 483 -11.98 -15.94 20.12
N HIS A 484 -11.28 -15.14 20.91
CA HIS A 484 -11.83 -14.32 21.97
C HIS A 484 -12.22 -12.97 21.39
N LEU A 485 -13.52 -12.70 21.26
CA LEU A 485 -14.07 -11.42 20.87
C LEU A 485 -14.39 -10.63 22.15
N LEU A 486 -13.82 -9.45 22.29
CA LEU A 486 -13.99 -8.59 23.47
C LEU A 486 -14.29 -7.16 23.05
N LEU A 487 -15.39 -6.60 23.54
CA LEU A 487 -15.72 -5.19 23.47
C LEU A 487 -15.33 -4.53 24.81
N TRP A 488 -14.52 -3.47 24.73
CA TRP A 488 -13.97 -2.76 25.87
C TRP A 488 -14.36 -1.28 25.82
N ARG A 489 -15.31 -0.86 26.64
CA ARG A 489 -15.74 0.54 26.72
C ARG A 489 -14.59 1.41 27.22
N PRO A 490 -14.24 2.51 26.53
CA PRO A 490 -13.20 3.43 26.99
C PRO A 490 -13.65 4.25 28.21
N SER A 491 -12.72 4.71 29.04
CA SER A 491 -13.00 5.55 30.23
C SER A 491 -12.66 6.98 29.93
N ASN A 492 -11.65 7.16 29.08
CA ASN A 492 -11.31 8.43 28.50
C ASN A 492 -12.26 8.71 27.33
N PRO A 493 -12.85 9.92 27.24
CA PRO A 493 -13.57 10.38 26.05
C PRO A 493 -12.72 10.26 24.76
N ASN A 494 -11.40 10.36 24.89
CA ASN A 494 -10.44 10.06 23.84
C ASN A 494 -10.16 8.55 23.79
N HIS A 495 -10.97 7.80 23.02
CA HIS A 495 -10.81 6.35 22.93
C HIS A 495 -9.45 5.92 22.34
N GLN A 496 -8.78 6.79 21.56
CA GLN A 496 -7.44 6.53 21.01
C GLN A 496 -6.38 6.36 22.10
N VAL A 497 -6.54 7.07 23.23
CA VAL A 497 -5.68 6.92 24.42
C VAL A 497 -5.82 5.52 25.01
N GLU A 498 -7.05 5.03 25.13
CA GLU A 498 -7.35 3.69 25.63
C GLU A 498 -6.79 2.61 24.71
N VAL A 499 -6.94 2.78 23.39
CA VAL A 499 -6.37 1.88 22.38
C VAL A 499 -4.85 1.80 22.52
N ALA A 500 -4.18 2.95 22.64
CA ALA A 500 -2.74 2.97 22.83
C ALA A 500 -2.31 2.27 24.13
N ASP A 501 -3.08 2.38 25.22
CA ASP A 501 -2.83 1.68 26.50
C ASP A 501 -2.99 0.16 26.37
N ARG A 502 -4.07 -0.30 25.74
CA ARG A 502 -4.29 -1.72 25.47
C ARG A 502 -3.21 -2.29 24.55
N LEU A 503 -2.78 -1.54 23.54
CA LEU A 503 -1.66 -1.96 22.68
C LEU A 503 -0.37 -2.15 23.48
N LEU A 504 -0.05 -1.25 24.42
CA LEU A 504 1.13 -1.40 25.28
C LEU A 504 1.06 -2.63 26.17
N GLU A 505 -0.11 -2.96 26.72
CA GLU A 505 -0.31 -4.18 27.51
C GLU A 505 -0.15 -5.45 26.66
N LEU A 506 -0.65 -5.44 25.43
CA LEU A 506 -0.50 -6.54 24.48
C LEU A 506 0.97 -6.74 24.09
N LEU A 507 1.69 -5.65 23.78
CA LEU A 507 3.13 -5.69 23.51
C LEU A 507 3.93 -6.23 24.70
N ARG A 508 3.61 -5.80 25.94
CA ARG A 508 4.20 -6.34 27.17
C ARG A 508 3.93 -7.84 27.35
N ALA A 509 2.77 -8.31 26.91
CA ALA A 509 2.40 -9.71 26.96
C ALA A 509 2.98 -10.55 25.79
N GLY A 510 3.81 -9.95 24.94
CA GLY A 510 4.44 -10.61 23.79
C GLY A 510 3.53 -10.79 22.58
N ALA A 511 2.38 -10.10 22.53
CA ALA A 511 1.41 -10.26 21.44
C ALA A 511 1.81 -9.47 20.19
N ARG A 512 1.89 -10.17 19.05
CA ARG A 512 1.94 -9.52 17.73
C ARG A 512 0.56 -8.98 17.40
N THR A 513 0.45 -7.67 17.26
CA THR A 513 -0.84 -6.96 17.26
C THR A 513 -1.04 -6.11 16.02
N LEU A 514 -2.17 -6.27 15.34
CA LEU A 514 -2.61 -5.37 14.27
C LEU A 514 -3.70 -4.45 14.82
N VAL A 515 -3.51 -3.14 14.73
CA VAL A 515 -4.51 -2.15 15.17
C VAL A 515 -5.22 -1.58 13.96
N PHE A 516 -6.54 -1.63 13.91
CA PHE A 516 -7.35 -1.00 12.86
C PHE A 516 -7.98 0.30 13.35
N CYS A 517 -7.89 1.36 12.56
CA CYS A 517 -8.48 2.67 12.83
C CYS A 517 -9.40 3.09 11.68
N LYS A 518 -10.55 3.68 12.00
CA LYS A 518 -11.52 4.15 10.99
C LYS A 518 -10.96 5.26 10.07
N SER A 519 -10.05 6.08 10.58
CA SER A 519 -9.50 7.23 9.85
C SER A 519 -7.99 7.29 9.87
N ARG A 520 -7.39 7.93 8.84
CA ARG A 520 -5.94 8.22 8.77
C ARG A 520 -5.47 9.02 9.98
N ARG A 521 -6.29 9.97 10.44
CA ARG A 521 -6.01 10.76 11.64
C ARG A 521 -5.95 9.89 12.89
N ALA A 522 -6.97 9.07 13.15
CA ALA A 522 -6.99 8.19 14.31
C ALA A 522 -5.79 7.22 14.30
N CYS A 523 -5.43 6.69 13.13
CA CYS A 523 -4.25 5.85 12.92
C CYS A 523 -2.94 6.55 13.37
N GLU A 524 -2.72 7.79 12.96
CA GLU A 524 -1.53 8.55 13.34
C GLU A 524 -1.55 8.98 14.82
N LEU A 525 -2.72 9.35 15.35
CA LEU A 525 -2.87 9.71 16.76
C LEU A 525 -2.55 8.53 17.70
N VAL A 526 -3.13 7.35 17.43
CA VAL A 526 -2.83 6.12 18.19
C VAL A 526 -1.33 5.83 18.11
N PHE A 527 -0.73 5.90 16.91
CA PHE A 527 0.70 5.66 16.74
C PHE A 527 1.57 6.66 17.52
N GLN A 528 1.25 7.95 17.48
CA GLN A 528 1.94 8.98 18.24
C GLN A 528 1.85 8.75 19.75
N LEU A 529 0.66 8.49 20.28
CA LEU A 529 0.42 8.19 21.69
C LEU A 529 1.19 6.94 22.15
N THR A 530 1.17 5.86 21.36
CA THR A 530 1.94 4.65 21.65
C THR A 530 3.44 4.93 21.69
N ARG A 531 3.99 5.62 20.67
CA ARG A 531 5.43 5.95 20.63
C ARG A 531 5.87 6.80 21.82
N GLU A 532 5.06 7.77 22.21
CA GLU A 532 5.38 8.62 23.36
C GLU A 532 5.47 7.81 24.65
N ARG A 533 4.51 6.91 24.88
CA ARG A 533 4.50 6.03 26.05
C ARG A 533 5.66 5.02 26.05
N LEU A 534 5.97 4.44 24.89
CA LEU A 534 7.14 3.56 24.73
C LEU A 534 8.46 4.28 25.05
N ARG A 535 8.60 5.58 24.70
CA ARG A 535 9.79 6.38 25.05
C ARG A 535 9.90 6.69 26.54
N ARG A 536 8.76 6.78 27.25
CA ARG A 536 8.71 7.09 28.68
C ARG A 536 9.03 5.89 29.56
N ASP A 537 8.85 4.67 29.05
CA ASP A 537 9.12 3.42 29.76
C ASP A 537 10.40 2.77 29.22
N PRO A 538 11.52 2.78 29.98
CA PRO A 538 12.78 2.16 29.55
C PRO A 538 12.64 0.68 29.20
N LEU A 539 11.72 -0.05 29.84
CA LEU A 539 11.50 -1.48 29.58
C LEU A 539 10.85 -1.74 28.22
N LEU A 540 10.11 -0.76 27.69
CA LEU A 540 9.39 -0.87 26.42
C LEU A 540 10.06 -0.11 25.28
N THR A 541 11.03 0.76 25.58
CA THR A 541 11.81 1.50 24.59
C THR A 541 12.39 0.58 23.47
N PRO A 542 12.82 -0.67 23.73
CA PRO A 542 13.24 -1.60 22.68
C PRO A 542 12.17 -1.96 21.63
N PHE A 543 10.88 -1.75 21.92
CA PHE A 543 9.80 -2.00 20.97
C PHE A 543 9.56 -0.85 19.99
N LEU A 544 10.11 0.34 20.23
CA LEU A 544 9.96 1.52 19.35
C LEU A 544 10.28 1.27 17.86
N PRO A 545 11.38 0.61 17.48
CA PRO A 545 11.68 0.34 16.07
C PRO A 545 10.80 -0.77 15.48
N ARG A 546 10.04 -1.51 16.31
CA ARG A 546 9.19 -2.64 15.91
C ARG A 546 7.72 -2.24 15.78
N ILE A 547 7.40 -0.94 15.77
CA ILE A 547 6.05 -0.42 15.57
C ILE A 547 5.97 0.63 14.45
N PHE A 548 4.94 0.54 13.61
CA PHE A 548 4.70 1.48 12.50
C PHE A 548 3.22 1.81 12.33
N SER A 549 2.93 2.99 11.76
CA SER A 549 1.62 3.26 11.17
C SER A 549 1.58 2.82 9.70
N TYR A 550 0.40 2.46 9.17
CA TYR A 550 0.18 2.05 7.77
C TYR A 550 -1.13 2.61 7.20
N ARG A 551 -1.04 3.38 6.11
CA ARG A 551 -2.21 3.96 5.43
C ARG A 551 -1.96 4.16 3.93
N GLY A 552 -3.04 4.14 3.15
CA GLY A 552 -2.96 4.18 1.68
C GLY A 552 -2.34 5.45 1.06
N GLY A 553 -2.18 6.54 1.84
CA GLY A 553 -1.51 7.76 1.37
C GLY A 553 0.02 7.70 1.35
N TYR A 554 0.62 6.65 1.91
CA TYR A 554 2.07 6.51 1.88
C TYR A 554 2.60 6.16 0.51
N LEU A 555 3.83 6.60 0.25
CA LEU A 555 4.54 6.29 -0.98
C LEU A 555 4.64 4.77 -1.17
N PRO A 556 4.58 4.27 -2.42
CA PRO A 556 4.68 2.83 -2.69
C PRO A 556 5.92 2.18 -2.05
N THR A 557 7.06 2.87 -2.05
CA THR A 557 8.31 2.39 -1.44
C THR A 557 8.19 2.20 0.07
N GLN A 558 7.51 3.11 0.77
CA GLN A 558 7.28 3.04 2.22
C GLN A 558 6.33 1.90 2.58
N ARG A 559 5.25 1.74 1.82
CA ARG A 559 4.29 0.63 2.04
C ARG A 559 4.96 -0.72 1.90
N ARG A 560 5.78 -0.90 0.85
CA ARG A 560 6.55 -2.14 0.61
C ARG A 560 7.51 -2.46 1.76
N LEU A 561 8.19 -1.45 2.31
CA LEU A 561 9.07 -1.63 3.45
C LEU A 561 8.30 -2.17 4.66
N ILE A 562 7.21 -1.49 5.04
CA ILE A 562 6.40 -1.88 6.21
C ILE A 562 5.79 -3.27 6.02
N GLU A 563 5.25 -3.56 4.82
CA GLU A 563 4.71 -4.88 4.46
C GLU A 563 5.75 -5.98 4.60
N SER A 564 6.96 -5.76 4.08
CA SER A 564 8.07 -6.70 4.19
C SER A 564 8.47 -6.95 5.64
N GLN A 565 8.67 -5.90 6.44
CA GLN A 565 9.06 -6.03 7.85
C GLN A 565 7.98 -6.76 8.68
N LEU A 566 6.72 -6.50 8.35
CA LEU A 566 5.57 -7.14 8.99
C LEU A 566 5.49 -8.64 8.64
N PHE A 567 5.69 -8.98 7.37
CA PHE A 567 5.72 -10.36 6.87
C PHE A 567 6.83 -11.18 7.54
N HIS A 568 8.05 -10.63 7.61
CA HIS A 568 9.21 -11.31 8.19
C HIS A 568 9.18 -11.35 9.74
N GLY A 569 8.17 -10.76 10.38
CA GLY A 569 8.01 -10.78 11.83
C GLY A 569 8.92 -9.82 12.59
N GLU A 570 9.53 -8.86 11.90
CA GLU A 570 10.36 -7.82 12.50
C GLU A 570 9.50 -6.84 13.32
N LEU A 571 8.28 -6.56 12.83
CA LEU A 571 7.32 -5.70 13.51
C LEU A 571 6.45 -6.47 14.50
N LEU A 572 6.34 -5.93 15.72
CA LEU A 572 5.43 -6.43 16.76
C LEU A 572 4.03 -5.82 16.64
N ALA A 573 3.93 -4.58 16.19
CA ALA A 573 2.63 -3.98 15.94
C ALA A 573 2.62 -3.02 14.76
N VAL A 574 1.50 -3.06 14.04
CA VAL A 574 1.21 -2.09 12.98
C VAL A 574 -0.15 -1.48 13.24
N ILE A 575 -0.21 -0.15 13.23
CA ILE A 575 -1.46 0.60 13.37
C ILE A 575 -1.88 1.05 11.99
N ALA A 576 -3.01 0.57 11.52
CA ALA A 576 -3.42 0.72 10.14
C ALA A 576 -4.85 1.23 10.00
N THR A 577 -5.12 1.80 8.83
CA THR A 577 -6.50 1.97 8.35
C THR A 577 -7.00 0.65 7.75
N ASN A 578 -8.17 0.67 7.09
CA ASN A 578 -8.64 -0.46 6.27
C ASN A 578 -7.69 -0.85 5.12
N ALA A 579 -6.57 -0.13 4.91
CA ALA A 579 -5.57 -0.48 3.92
C ALA A 579 -4.89 -1.85 4.17
N LEU A 580 -4.88 -2.36 5.41
CA LEU A 580 -4.44 -3.74 5.74
C LEU A 580 -5.62 -4.71 5.97
N GLU A 581 -6.86 -4.27 5.70
CA GLU A 581 -8.05 -5.11 5.85
C GLU A 581 -8.08 -6.24 4.84
N LEU A 582 -7.54 -6.00 3.65
CA LEU A 582 -7.56 -6.89 2.49
C LEU A 582 -6.13 -7.31 2.10
N GLY A 583 -6.00 -8.59 1.73
CA GLY A 583 -4.92 -9.07 0.87
C GLY A 583 -3.46 -8.88 1.28
N ILE A 584 -3.10 -8.92 2.57
CA ILE A 584 -1.69 -9.17 2.96
C ILE A 584 -1.64 -10.40 3.87
N ASP A 585 -0.69 -11.31 3.58
CA ASP A 585 -0.35 -12.37 4.52
C ASP A 585 0.53 -11.78 5.63
N VAL A 586 -0.10 -11.26 6.67
CA VAL A 586 0.58 -10.58 7.78
C VAL A 586 1.33 -11.57 8.72
N GLY A 587 1.44 -12.85 8.35
CA GLY A 587 2.01 -13.88 9.21
C GLY A 587 1.12 -14.21 10.42
N GLN A 588 1.73 -14.75 11.48
CA GLN A 588 1.04 -15.10 12.74
C GLN A 588 0.81 -13.82 13.57
N LEU A 589 -0.45 -13.37 13.62
CA LEU A 589 -0.90 -12.32 14.53
C LEU A 589 -1.68 -12.96 15.69
N ASP A 590 -1.36 -12.53 16.90
CA ASP A 590 -1.95 -13.00 18.15
C ASP A 590 -3.20 -12.19 18.52
N ALA A 591 -3.19 -10.90 18.18
CA ALA A 591 -4.27 -9.98 18.52
C ALA A 591 -4.60 -9.00 17.37
N VAL A 592 -5.89 -8.68 17.26
CA VAL A 592 -6.40 -7.55 16.50
C VAL A 592 -7.06 -6.57 17.47
N LEU A 593 -6.70 -5.30 17.38
CA LEU A 593 -7.26 -4.22 18.18
C LEU A 593 -7.99 -3.23 17.26
N MET A 594 -9.26 -2.96 17.50
CA MET A 594 -10.06 -2.04 16.68
C MET A 594 -10.31 -0.73 17.46
N CYS A 595 -9.84 0.37 16.89
CA CYS A 595 -10.07 1.74 17.33
C CYS A 595 -11.38 2.24 16.70
N GLY A 596 -12.48 1.96 17.40
CA GLY A 596 -13.85 2.11 16.94
C GLY A 596 -14.37 0.87 16.20
N VAL A 597 -15.70 0.74 16.09
CA VAL A 597 -16.32 -0.36 15.32
C VAL A 597 -16.17 -0.10 13.81
N PRO A 598 -15.72 -1.08 13.01
CA PRO A 598 -15.60 -0.90 11.56
C PRO A 598 -16.92 -0.46 10.92
N THR A 599 -16.83 0.28 9.80
CA THR A 599 -17.99 0.91 9.15
C THR A 599 -19.00 -0.09 8.58
N SER A 600 -18.61 -1.35 8.41
CA SER A 600 -19.50 -2.43 7.99
C SER A 600 -19.21 -3.72 8.78
N LEU A 601 -20.22 -4.58 8.89
CA LEU A 601 -20.06 -5.92 9.49
C LEU A 601 -19.08 -6.80 8.69
N ALA A 602 -19.07 -6.67 7.36
CA ALA A 602 -18.11 -7.36 6.51
C ALA A 602 -16.66 -6.97 6.88
N SER A 603 -16.39 -5.67 7.04
CA SER A 603 -15.09 -5.17 7.48
C SER A 603 -14.72 -5.64 8.88
N PHE A 604 -15.69 -5.68 9.80
CA PHE A 604 -15.48 -6.25 11.14
C PHE A 604 -14.98 -7.71 11.07
N HIS A 605 -15.66 -8.57 10.31
CA HIS A 605 -15.26 -9.97 10.19
C HIS A 605 -13.90 -10.14 9.49
N GLN A 606 -13.60 -9.33 8.47
CA GLN A 606 -12.31 -9.39 7.77
C GLN A 606 -11.15 -8.95 8.65
N GLN A 607 -11.30 -7.81 9.33
CA GLN A 607 -10.28 -7.28 10.24
C GLN A 607 -10.07 -8.24 11.42
N ALA A 608 -11.14 -8.75 12.02
CA ALA A 608 -11.07 -9.79 13.04
C ALA A 608 -10.30 -11.01 12.50
N GLY A 609 -10.60 -11.43 11.27
CA GLY A 609 -9.98 -12.54 10.53
C GLY A 609 -8.45 -12.50 10.39
N ARG A 610 -7.80 -11.36 10.69
CA ARG A 610 -6.35 -11.20 10.57
C ARG A 610 -5.55 -11.88 11.69
N ALA A 611 -6.14 -12.08 12.89
CA ALA A 611 -5.52 -12.85 13.97
C ALA A 611 -5.99 -14.31 14.02
N GLY A 612 -5.16 -15.19 14.59
CA GLY A 612 -5.52 -16.60 14.89
C GLY A 612 -5.32 -17.59 13.74
N ARG A 613 -4.19 -17.50 13.03
CA ARG A 613 -3.85 -18.43 11.95
C ARG A 613 -3.31 -19.77 12.48
N ARG A 614 -3.48 -20.84 11.69
CA ARG A 614 -2.93 -22.20 11.94
C ARG A 614 -3.34 -22.82 13.29
N GLY A 615 -4.58 -22.61 13.72
CA GLY A 615 -5.11 -23.23 14.94
C GLY A 615 -4.74 -22.55 16.26
N GLN A 616 -3.99 -21.45 16.23
CA GLN A 616 -3.66 -20.69 17.44
C GLN A 616 -4.86 -19.87 17.93
N GLY A 617 -5.00 -19.77 19.25
CA GLY A 617 -5.99 -18.89 19.86
C GLY A 617 -5.68 -17.42 19.57
N ALA A 618 -6.71 -16.60 19.42
CA ALA A 618 -6.54 -15.18 19.09
C ALA A 618 -7.47 -14.27 19.86
N LEU A 619 -7.02 -13.04 20.06
CA LEU A 619 -7.82 -11.97 20.64
C LEU A 619 -8.27 -10.98 19.56
N VAL A 620 -9.55 -10.62 19.57
CA VAL A 620 -10.08 -9.47 18.84
C VAL A 620 -10.68 -8.53 19.88
N LEU A 621 -10.05 -7.39 20.10
CA LEU A 621 -10.47 -6.39 21.06
C LEU A 621 -11.01 -5.16 20.33
N VAL A 622 -12.22 -4.72 20.66
CA VAL A 622 -12.86 -3.53 20.08
C VAL A 622 -12.99 -2.47 21.15
N VAL A 623 -12.43 -1.28 20.90
CA VAL A 623 -12.62 -0.09 21.75
C VAL A 623 -13.53 0.89 21.00
N PRO A 624 -14.84 0.98 21.31
CA PRO A 624 -15.78 1.83 20.59
C PRO A 624 -15.50 3.31 20.84
N ASP A 625 -15.79 4.15 19.85
CA ASP A 625 -15.89 5.59 20.03
C ASP A 625 -17.27 5.95 20.58
N LEU A 626 -17.40 6.21 21.89
CA LEU A 626 -18.71 6.48 22.49
C LEU A 626 -19.35 7.80 22.04
N ALA A 627 -18.61 8.66 21.34
CA ALA A 627 -19.15 9.85 20.68
C ALA A 627 -19.85 9.52 19.35
N ASP A 628 -19.54 8.37 18.74
CA ASP A 628 -20.21 7.88 17.53
C ASP A 628 -21.48 7.10 17.91
N ALA A 629 -22.59 7.43 17.25
CA ALA A 629 -23.89 6.87 17.60
C ALA A 629 -23.97 5.35 17.36
N TRP A 630 -23.32 4.84 16.31
CA TRP A 630 -23.29 3.41 16.00
C TRP A 630 -22.41 2.65 16.97
N ASP A 631 -21.21 3.16 17.26
CA ASP A 631 -20.31 2.57 18.25
C ASP A 631 -20.95 2.53 19.63
N ASN A 632 -21.66 3.60 20.02
CA ASN A 632 -22.39 3.63 21.28
C ASN A 632 -23.56 2.61 21.28
N MET A 633 -24.29 2.44 20.17
CA MET A 633 -25.31 1.41 20.03
C MET A 633 -24.69 0.01 20.20
N TYR A 634 -23.58 -0.30 19.53
CA TYR A 634 -22.89 -1.59 19.69
C TYR A 634 -22.30 -1.77 21.09
N ALA A 635 -21.86 -0.71 21.75
CA ALA A 635 -21.41 -0.77 23.14
C ALA A 635 -22.57 -1.06 24.11
N GLN A 636 -23.79 -0.66 23.78
CA GLN A 636 -25.00 -0.96 24.54
C GLN A 636 -25.58 -2.35 24.22
N GLN A 637 -25.43 -2.81 22.97
CA GLN A 637 -25.94 -4.10 22.49
C GLN A 637 -24.86 -4.87 21.71
N PRO A 638 -23.82 -5.41 22.39
CA PRO A 638 -22.69 -6.07 21.71
C PRO A 638 -23.08 -7.30 20.88
N GLN A 639 -24.17 -7.97 21.26
CA GLN A 639 -24.69 -9.13 20.52
C GLN A 639 -25.01 -8.80 19.06
N VAL A 640 -25.46 -7.57 18.77
CA VAL A 640 -25.76 -7.14 17.39
C VAL A 640 -24.48 -7.14 16.55
N LEU A 641 -23.35 -6.73 17.11
CA LEU A 641 -22.06 -6.75 16.41
C LEU A 641 -21.53 -8.17 16.20
N PHE A 642 -21.67 -9.03 17.21
CA PHE A 642 -21.09 -10.37 17.18
C PHE A 642 -21.94 -11.43 16.45
N GLU A 643 -23.24 -11.21 16.30
CA GLU A 643 -24.18 -12.18 15.70
C GLU A 643 -24.70 -11.77 14.32
N ALA A 644 -24.63 -10.49 13.96
CA ALA A 644 -25.17 -10.04 12.68
C ALA A 644 -24.41 -10.64 11.50
N ARG A 645 -25.16 -11.00 10.46
CA ARG A 645 -24.59 -11.51 9.21
C ARG A 645 -24.31 -10.35 8.25
N PRO A 646 -23.24 -10.43 7.44
CA PRO A 646 -23.03 -9.48 6.35
C PRO A 646 -24.25 -9.47 5.40
N PRO A 647 -24.65 -8.29 4.88
CA PRO A 647 -25.75 -8.19 3.91
C PRO A 647 -25.39 -8.84 2.56
N ASP A 648 -26.41 -9.10 1.74
CA ASP A 648 -26.25 -9.58 0.37
C ASP A 648 -25.50 -8.54 -0.51
N LEU A 649 -24.63 -9.04 -1.38
CA LEU A 649 -23.92 -8.20 -2.35
C LEU A 649 -24.78 -8.02 -3.61
N ALA A 650 -25.55 -6.94 -3.65
CA ALA A 650 -26.29 -6.55 -4.86
C ALA A 650 -25.36 -5.94 -5.92
N LEU A 651 -25.61 -6.28 -7.19
CA LEU A 651 -24.84 -5.81 -8.35
C LEU A 651 -25.80 -5.48 -9.49
N ASP A 652 -26.00 -4.20 -9.78
CA ASP A 652 -26.72 -3.77 -10.99
C ASP A 652 -25.72 -3.45 -12.09
N ILE A 653 -25.67 -4.31 -13.11
CA ILE A 653 -24.78 -4.15 -14.25
C ILE A 653 -25.43 -3.35 -15.39
N TYR A 654 -26.75 -3.16 -15.38
CA TYR A 654 -27.46 -2.52 -16.50
C TYR A 654 -27.68 -1.02 -16.30
N GLN A 655 -27.26 -0.50 -15.15
CA GLN A 655 -27.22 0.93 -14.89
C GLN A 655 -26.50 1.68 -16.03
N PRO A 656 -27.17 2.61 -16.73
CA PRO A 656 -26.62 3.26 -17.93
C PRO A 656 -25.28 3.96 -17.69
N ALA A 657 -25.07 4.54 -16.51
CA ALA A 657 -23.83 5.23 -16.14
C ALA A 657 -22.59 4.34 -16.15
N VAL A 658 -22.75 3.03 -15.91
CA VAL A 658 -21.66 2.03 -15.94
C VAL A 658 -21.67 1.28 -17.27
N CYS A 659 -22.85 0.80 -17.67
CA CYS A 659 -23.03 -0.05 -18.83
C CYS A 659 -22.64 0.66 -20.14
N VAL A 660 -23.15 1.87 -20.38
CA VAL A 660 -22.91 2.60 -21.65
C VAL A 660 -21.42 2.87 -21.86
N PRO A 661 -20.66 3.47 -20.91
CA PRO A 661 -19.22 3.66 -21.08
C PRO A 661 -18.46 2.36 -21.34
N GLN A 662 -18.85 1.26 -20.68
CA GLN A 662 -18.22 -0.05 -20.90
C GLN A 662 -18.52 -0.63 -22.29
N LEU A 663 -19.75 -0.45 -22.80
CA LEU A 663 -20.12 -0.83 -24.16
C LEU A 663 -19.34 -0.01 -25.20
N GLN A 664 -19.07 1.27 -24.94
CA GLN A 664 -18.20 2.09 -25.80
C GLN A 664 -16.78 1.52 -25.86
N CYS A 665 -16.24 1.06 -24.72
CA CYS A 665 -14.96 0.36 -24.67
C CYS A 665 -15.00 -0.98 -25.43
N ALA A 666 -16.06 -1.77 -25.26
CA ALA A 666 -16.24 -3.04 -25.97
C ALA A 666 -16.26 -2.84 -27.49
N ALA A 667 -17.00 -1.83 -27.98
CA ALA A 667 -17.06 -1.49 -29.40
C ALA A 667 -15.72 -1.00 -29.96
N PHE A 668 -14.87 -0.38 -29.13
CA PHE A 668 -13.54 0.07 -29.52
C PHE A 668 -12.58 -1.10 -29.71
N GLU A 669 -12.65 -2.10 -28.83
CA GLU A 669 -11.84 -3.32 -28.90
C GLU A 669 -12.19 -4.16 -30.13
N ARG A 670 -13.49 -4.30 -30.38
CA ARG A 670 -14.07 -4.99 -31.53
C ARG A 670 -15.49 -4.49 -31.73
N LYS A 671 -15.87 -4.14 -32.97
CA LYS A 671 -17.23 -3.72 -33.31
C LYS A 671 -18.28 -4.70 -32.76
N ILE A 672 -19.34 -4.20 -32.15
CA ILE A 672 -20.36 -5.02 -31.49
C ILE A 672 -21.31 -5.60 -32.53
N ASP A 673 -21.49 -6.91 -32.45
CA ASP A 673 -22.50 -7.66 -33.20
C ASP A 673 -23.56 -8.13 -32.20
N LEU A 674 -24.75 -7.52 -32.23
CA LEU A 674 -25.80 -7.84 -31.27
C LEU A 674 -26.23 -9.31 -31.33
N VAL A 675 -26.16 -9.96 -32.48
CA VAL A 675 -26.58 -11.35 -32.63
C VAL A 675 -25.61 -12.28 -31.90
N GLY A 676 -24.31 -12.06 -32.06
CA GLY A 676 -23.26 -12.84 -31.39
C GLY A 676 -23.01 -12.46 -29.94
N ASP A 677 -23.18 -11.18 -29.59
CA ASP A 677 -22.79 -10.64 -28.28
C ASP A 677 -23.92 -10.69 -27.22
N VAL A 678 -25.20 -10.87 -27.62
CA VAL A 678 -26.36 -10.85 -26.69
C VAL A 678 -26.27 -11.90 -25.58
N SER A 679 -25.68 -13.07 -25.86
CA SER A 679 -25.54 -14.12 -24.84
C SER A 679 -24.61 -13.71 -23.69
N LEU A 680 -23.68 -12.79 -23.93
CA LEU A 680 -22.76 -12.25 -22.92
C LEU A 680 -23.29 -10.95 -22.30
N PHE A 681 -23.92 -10.10 -23.12
CA PHE A 681 -24.37 -8.78 -22.69
C PHE A 681 -25.73 -8.80 -22.00
N GLY A 682 -26.60 -9.75 -22.33
CA GLY A 682 -27.98 -9.77 -21.88
C GLY A 682 -28.90 -8.86 -22.69
N ASP A 683 -30.21 -9.13 -22.60
CA ASP A 683 -31.23 -8.43 -23.39
C ASP A 683 -31.32 -6.94 -23.05
N ASP A 684 -31.17 -6.57 -21.77
CA ASP A 684 -31.27 -5.18 -21.30
C ASP A 684 -30.16 -4.28 -21.90
N ALA A 685 -28.99 -4.85 -22.17
CA ALA A 685 -27.89 -4.13 -22.81
C ALA A 685 -28.15 -3.82 -24.30
N VAL A 686 -29.02 -4.59 -24.97
CA VAL A 686 -29.32 -4.40 -26.40
C VAL A 686 -29.99 -3.05 -26.65
N ALA A 687 -30.91 -2.65 -25.77
CA ALA A 687 -31.54 -1.32 -25.84
C ALA A 687 -30.50 -0.21 -25.69
N LEU A 688 -29.61 -0.33 -24.69
CA LEU A 688 -28.56 0.64 -24.43
C LEU A 688 -27.56 0.76 -25.59
N VAL A 689 -27.22 -0.35 -26.26
CA VAL A 689 -26.37 -0.31 -27.46
C VAL A 689 -27.06 0.46 -28.59
N ARG A 690 -28.33 0.17 -28.86
CA ARG A 690 -29.09 0.84 -29.93
C ARG A 690 -29.24 2.34 -29.71
N GLU A 691 -29.41 2.76 -28.47
CA GLU A 691 -29.64 4.17 -28.11
C GLU A 691 -28.34 4.99 -28.05
N ASN A 692 -27.22 4.38 -27.65
CA ASN A 692 -26.02 5.14 -27.28
C ASN A 692 -24.80 4.91 -28.19
N LEU A 693 -24.81 3.88 -29.04
CA LEU A 693 -23.72 3.59 -29.97
C LEU A 693 -24.14 3.88 -31.41
N LEU A 694 -23.17 4.22 -32.25
CA LEU A 694 -23.38 4.36 -33.68
C LEU A 694 -23.22 2.99 -34.34
N HIS A 695 -23.78 2.78 -35.53
CA HIS A 695 -23.51 1.60 -36.34
C HIS A 695 -22.82 1.99 -37.64
N ASP A 696 -22.04 1.07 -38.20
CA ASP A 696 -21.42 1.22 -39.51
C ASP A 696 -22.34 0.71 -40.64
N THR A 697 -21.82 0.71 -41.87
CA THR A 697 -22.54 0.26 -43.06
C THR A 697 -22.92 -1.23 -43.03
N ASP A 698 -22.23 -2.02 -42.23
CA ASP A 698 -22.45 -3.46 -42.08
C ASP A 698 -23.43 -3.77 -40.93
N GLY A 699 -23.98 -2.72 -40.28
CA GLY A 699 -24.89 -2.85 -39.14
C GLY A 699 -24.19 -3.18 -37.82
N LEU A 700 -22.85 -3.12 -37.76
CA LEU A 700 -22.08 -3.37 -36.56
C LEU A 700 -21.91 -2.08 -35.75
N TYR A 701 -22.01 -2.19 -34.43
CA TYR A 701 -21.97 -1.02 -33.55
C TYR A 701 -20.52 -0.62 -33.23
N ILE A 702 -20.25 0.68 -33.32
CA ILE A 702 -18.95 1.31 -33.13
C ILE A 702 -19.01 2.38 -32.03
N THR A 703 -17.84 2.65 -31.44
CA THR A 703 -17.68 3.67 -30.40
C THR A 703 -18.02 5.07 -30.91
N HIS A 704 -18.84 5.78 -30.15
CA HIS A 704 -19.18 7.17 -30.38
C HIS A 704 -17.93 8.09 -30.36
N PRO A 705 -17.83 9.11 -31.24
CA PRO A 705 -16.68 10.02 -31.31
C PRO A 705 -16.31 10.69 -29.98
N THR A 706 -17.27 10.96 -29.10
CA THR A 706 -17.02 11.57 -27.76
C THR A 706 -16.08 10.75 -26.88
N TYR A 707 -16.01 9.42 -27.06
CA TYR A 707 -15.14 8.55 -26.30
C TYR A 707 -13.78 8.30 -27.00
N ARG A 708 -13.60 8.78 -28.23
CA ARG A 708 -12.34 8.64 -28.98
C ARG A 708 -11.32 9.70 -28.56
N PRO A 709 -10.01 9.48 -28.77
CA PRO A 709 -9.39 8.33 -29.44
C PRO A 709 -9.28 7.06 -28.59
N TYR A 710 -9.44 7.16 -27.27
CA TYR A 710 -9.19 6.05 -26.35
C TYR A 710 -10.22 5.99 -25.22
N PRO A 711 -11.34 5.27 -25.40
CA PRO A 711 -12.42 5.19 -24.41
C PRO A 711 -11.98 4.76 -23.01
N PRO A 712 -11.07 3.78 -22.84
CA PRO A 712 -10.64 3.35 -21.51
C PRO A 712 -9.92 4.41 -20.65
N ALA A 713 -9.46 5.52 -21.25
CA ALA A 713 -8.93 6.65 -20.48
C ALA A 713 -10.03 7.59 -19.97
N VAL A 714 -11.21 7.56 -20.59
CA VAL A 714 -12.37 8.39 -20.23
C VAL A 714 -13.28 7.66 -19.25
N VAL A 715 -13.32 6.32 -19.32
CA VAL A 715 -14.14 5.49 -18.45
C VAL A 715 -13.40 5.20 -17.15
N ASP A 716 -13.87 5.81 -16.07
CA ASP A 716 -13.37 5.49 -14.74
C ASP A 716 -14.11 4.29 -14.16
N ILE A 717 -13.38 3.35 -13.60
CA ILE A 717 -13.95 2.15 -12.98
C ILE A 717 -13.97 2.23 -11.44
N ARG A 718 -13.19 3.12 -10.83
CA ARG A 718 -13.11 3.33 -9.36
C ARG A 718 -13.77 4.61 -8.88
N GLY A 719 -14.34 5.40 -9.78
CA GLY A 719 -15.04 6.64 -9.48
C GLY A 719 -14.11 7.84 -9.47
N GLY A 720 -13.90 8.43 -10.66
CA GLY A 720 -13.16 9.67 -10.92
C GLY A 720 -11.63 9.56 -10.81
N GLN A 721 -10.91 10.00 -11.84
CA GLN A 721 -9.47 10.25 -11.76
C GLN A 721 -9.28 11.43 -10.83
N GLU A 722 -9.17 11.14 -9.53
CA GLU A 722 -8.92 12.18 -8.55
C GLU A 722 -7.53 12.76 -8.80
N THR A 723 -7.47 14.07 -8.91
CA THR A 723 -6.20 14.77 -9.01
C THR A 723 -5.51 14.71 -7.65
N TYR A 724 -4.19 14.59 -7.63
CA TYR A 724 -3.42 14.48 -6.38
C TYR A 724 -2.76 15.82 -6.02
N PHE A 725 -2.70 16.09 -4.73
CA PHE A 725 -1.89 17.11 -4.09
C PHE A 725 -0.60 16.48 -3.54
N GLY A 726 0.55 17.05 -3.87
CA GLY A 726 1.82 16.69 -3.24
C GLY A 726 1.99 17.40 -1.90
N VAL A 727 2.21 16.65 -0.83
CA VAL A 727 2.60 17.20 0.48
C VAL A 727 4.12 17.22 0.56
N LEU A 728 4.70 18.43 0.64
CA LEU A 728 6.13 18.70 0.57
C LEU A 728 6.63 19.17 1.94
N ASP A 729 7.51 18.38 2.56
CA ASP A 729 8.25 18.80 3.75
C ASP A 729 9.31 19.83 3.34
N THR A 730 9.28 21.01 3.97
CA THR A 730 10.21 22.14 3.79
C THR A 730 11.01 22.45 5.07
N THR A 731 11.09 21.52 6.03
CA THR A 731 11.72 21.76 7.34
C THR A 731 13.19 22.17 7.27
N HIS A 732 13.92 21.65 6.29
CA HIS A 732 15.37 21.85 6.13
C HIS A 732 15.70 22.59 4.83
N ASP A 733 14.81 23.47 4.36
CA ASP A 733 14.94 24.22 3.09
C ASP A 733 15.13 23.33 1.84
N ALA A 734 14.83 22.03 1.96
CA ALA A 734 14.75 21.06 0.89
C ALA A 734 13.30 20.63 0.70
N TYR A 735 12.85 20.46 -0.54
CA TYR A 735 11.51 19.99 -0.86
C TYR A 735 11.50 18.47 -0.95
N THR A 736 10.94 17.79 0.06
CA THR A 736 10.78 16.34 0.04
C THR A 736 9.30 15.97 -0.01
N VAL A 737 8.88 15.21 -1.01
CA VAL A 737 7.52 14.67 -1.05
C VAL A 737 7.38 13.63 0.06
N ILE A 738 6.48 13.88 1.01
CA ILE A 738 6.18 12.93 2.09
C ILE A 738 4.91 12.11 1.80
N GLU A 739 3.94 12.68 1.08
CA GLU A 739 2.65 12.04 0.78
C GLU A 739 2.01 12.63 -0.48
N GLU A 740 1.24 11.80 -1.19
CA GLU A 740 0.31 12.22 -2.24
C GLU A 740 -1.13 12.11 -1.71
N LEU A 741 -1.89 13.19 -1.83
CA LEU A 741 -3.23 13.31 -1.29
C LEU A 741 -4.26 13.55 -2.39
N GLU A 742 -5.22 12.65 -2.52
CA GLU A 742 -6.42 12.78 -3.36
C GLU A 742 -7.15 14.13 -3.16
N LEU A 743 -7.59 14.79 -4.24
CA LEU A 743 -8.28 16.09 -4.20
C LEU A 743 -9.47 16.06 -3.24
N SER A 744 -10.33 15.03 -3.32
CA SER A 744 -11.51 14.92 -2.47
C SER A 744 -11.17 14.87 -0.97
N ARG A 745 -9.96 14.43 -0.62
CA ARG A 745 -9.43 14.46 0.74
C ARG A 745 -8.70 15.76 1.06
N ALA A 746 -7.99 16.33 0.07
CA ALA A 746 -7.34 17.62 0.20
C ALA A 746 -8.34 18.70 0.63
N LEU A 747 -9.56 18.69 0.07
CA LEU A 747 -10.68 19.57 0.46
C LEU A 747 -10.91 19.67 1.98
N PHE A 748 -10.60 18.61 2.73
CA PHE A 748 -10.90 18.49 4.16
C PHE A 748 -9.68 18.20 5.03
N THR A 749 -8.48 18.23 4.45
CA THR A 749 -7.24 17.94 5.18
C THR A 749 -6.22 19.05 4.99
N VAL A 750 -6.32 19.81 3.90
CA VAL A 750 -5.31 20.79 3.50
C VAL A 750 -5.85 22.19 3.77
N TYR A 751 -5.27 22.84 4.78
CA TYR A 751 -5.59 24.21 5.17
C TYR A 751 -4.38 24.82 5.87
N GLU A 752 -4.17 26.12 5.67
CA GLU A 752 -3.01 26.83 6.23
C GLU A 752 -3.06 26.88 7.76
N ASP A 753 -1.88 26.86 8.38
CA ASP A 753 -1.61 26.75 9.83
C ASP A 753 -2.14 25.47 10.50
N GLY A 754 -2.80 24.59 9.74
CA GLY A 754 -3.25 23.29 10.21
C GLY A 754 -2.10 22.36 10.54
N VAL A 755 -2.40 21.30 11.29
CA VAL A 755 -1.45 20.22 11.60
C VAL A 755 -1.72 19.01 10.72
N PHE A 756 -0.72 18.64 9.93
CA PHE A 756 -0.63 17.40 9.18
C PHE A 756 0.14 16.35 9.97
N LEU A 757 -0.41 15.13 10.04
CA LEU A 757 0.19 14.03 10.79
C LEU A 757 0.79 12.99 9.83
N PHE A 758 2.07 12.70 9.99
CA PHE A 758 2.77 11.72 9.16
C PHE A 758 3.75 10.89 9.99
N GLN A 759 3.52 9.57 10.05
CA GLN A 759 4.35 8.62 10.80
C GLN A 759 4.59 9.06 12.26
N GLY A 760 3.51 9.50 12.92
CA GLY A 760 3.52 9.95 14.32
C GLY A 760 4.31 11.24 14.56
N ARG A 761 4.60 12.00 13.49
CA ARG A 761 5.22 13.33 13.54
C ARG A 761 4.22 14.38 13.11
N ASN A 762 4.33 15.54 13.76
CA ASN A 762 3.47 16.69 13.49
C ASN A 762 4.17 17.62 12.50
N TYR A 763 3.41 18.10 11.53
CA TYR A 763 3.85 19.08 10.56
C TYR A 763 2.82 20.20 10.48
N THR A 764 3.24 21.45 10.63
CA THR A 764 2.39 22.61 10.38
C THR A 764 2.33 22.87 8.88
N MET A 765 1.13 23.09 8.34
CA MET A 765 0.92 23.43 6.94
C MET A 765 1.15 24.93 6.75
N ASP A 766 2.34 25.31 6.26
CA ASP A 766 2.71 26.71 6.09
C ASP A 766 1.91 27.37 4.97
N ARG A 767 1.71 26.66 3.85
CA ARG A 767 1.09 27.23 2.65
C ARG A 767 0.44 26.18 1.78
N VAL A 768 -0.74 26.50 1.27
CA VAL A 768 -1.44 25.71 0.26
C VAL A 768 -1.31 26.41 -1.09
N VAL A 769 -0.86 25.68 -2.12
CA VAL A 769 -0.69 26.21 -3.49
C VAL A 769 -1.61 25.43 -4.44
N PRO A 770 -2.91 25.79 -4.54
CA PRO A 770 -3.89 25.03 -5.33
C PRO A 770 -3.51 24.91 -6.81
N ALA A 771 -2.98 25.98 -7.41
CA ALA A 771 -2.58 26.00 -8.82
C ALA A 771 -1.50 24.96 -9.16
N GLN A 772 -0.62 24.65 -8.21
CA GLN A 772 0.43 23.64 -8.36
C GLN A 772 0.07 22.30 -7.72
N ARG A 773 -1.13 22.19 -7.12
CA ARG A 773 -1.57 21.05 -6.32
C ARG A 773 -0.52 20.63 -5.29
N ALA A 774 -0.02 21.61 -4.54
CA ALA A 774 1.06 21.40 -3.57
C ALA A 774 0.69 21.97 -2.20
N VAL A 775 1.16 21.31 -1.15
CA VAL A 775 1.05 21.75 0.24
C VAL A 775 2.43 21.76 0.84
N LEU A 776 2.88 22.92 1.32
CA LEU A 776 4.16 23.07 1.98
C LEU A 776 3.96 22.88 3.48
N VAL A 777 4.71 21.96 4.07
CA VAL A 777 4.61 21.62 5.48
C VAL A 777 5.96 21.69 6.17
N ARG A 778 5.98 22.13 7.43
CA ARG A 778 7.18 22.23 8.26
C ARG A 778 6.99 21.43 9.54
N ARG A 779 7.99 20.67 9.97
CA ARG A 779 7.94 19.88 11.18
C ARG A 779 7.64 20.76 12.41
N SER A 780 6.69 20.31 13.22
CA SER A 780 6.30 20.91 14.48
C SER A 780 6.52 19.93 15.64
N LEU A 781 6.81 20.47 16.82
CA LEU A 781 6.92 19.72 18.07
C LEU A 781 5.69 19.87 18.96
N GLU A 782 4.72 20.68 18.56
CA GLU A 782 3.51 20.92 19.34
C GLU A 782 2.64 19.66 19.37
N PRO A 783 2.29 19.10 20.54
CA PRO A 783 1.51 17.87 20.68
C PRO A 783 0.01 18.12 20.47
N CYS A 784 -0.35 18.75 19.37
CA CYS A 784 -1.73 19.04 19.01
C CYS A 784 -2.09 18.44 17.66
N TYR A 785 -3.38 18.35 17.41
CA TYR A 785 -3.91 18.04 16.09
C TYR A 785 -5.04 19.01 15.77
N THR A 786 -5.44 19.09 14.50
CA THR A 786 -6.44 20.07 14.06
C THR A 786 -7.61 19.41 13.35
N ILE A 787 -8.78 20.06 13.42
CA ILE A 787 -10.00 19.67 12.72
C ILE A 787 -10.51 20.87 11.95
N PRO A 788 -10.63 20.81 10.61
CA PRO A 788 -11.09 21.95 9.85
C PRO A 788 -12.59 22.18 10.01
N ARG A 789 -12.95 23.46 10.01
CA ARG A 789 -14.31 23.95 9.88
C ARG A 789 -14.55 24.30 8.44
N THR A 790 -15.17 23.38 7.71
CA THR A 790 -15.41 23.53 6.28
C THR A 790 -16.87 23.84 6.00
N VAL A 791 -17.12 24.81 5.14
CA VAL A 791 -18.42 25.01 4.50
C VAL A 791 -18.34 24.42 3.10
N THR A 792 -19.39 23.71 2.70
CA THR A 792 -19.52 23.13 1.36
C THR A 792 -20.82 23.61 0.77
N ARG A 793 -20.78 24.33 -0.35
CA ARG A 793 -21.96 24.76 -1.09
C ARG A 793 -22.02 24.05 -2.43
N CYS A 794 -23.24 23.82 -2.93
CA CYS A 794 -23.46 23.36 -4.29
C CYS A 794 -23.98 24.53 -5.11
N GLU A 795 -23.25 24.92 -6.14
CA GLU A 795 -23.73 25.89 -7.12
C GLU A 795 -24.49 25.15 -8.22
N LEU A 796 -25.79 25.42 -8.27
CA LEU A 796 -26.67 24.91 -9.31
C LEU A 796 -26.51 25.74 -10.59
N PRO A 797 -26.81 25.18 -11.77
CA PRO A 797 -26.89 25.96 -13.00
C PRO A 797 -27.89 27.11 -12.84
N THR A 798 -27.55 28.29 -13.37
CA THR A 798 -28.38 29.51 -13.34
C THR A 798 -29.76 29.34 -13.96
N SER A 799 -29.95 28.31 -14.80
CA SER A 799 -31.25 27.90 -15.32
C SER A 799 -31.37 26.38 -15.24
N TRP A 800 -32.35 25.90 -14.47
CA TRP A 800 -32.81 24.52 -14.52
C TRP A 800 -34.34 24.50 -14.58
N THR A 801 -34.89 23.50 -15.25
CA THR A 801 -36.34 23.24 -15.25
C THR A 801 -36.57 22.06 -14.31
N ALA A 802 -37.61 22.13 -13.47
CA ALA A 802 -38.03 20.97 -12.71
C ALA A 802 -38.40 19.87 -13.70
N GLU A 803 -37.72 18.73 -13.63
CA GLU A 803 -37.99 17.61 -14.53
C GLU A 803 -39.35 16.99 -14.19
N GLN A 804 -39.70 16.95 -12.89
CA GLN A 804 -40.98 16.46 -12.39
C GLN A 804 -41.43 17.20 -11.14
N ILE A 805 -42.75 17.34 -10.98
CA ILE A 805 -43.39 17.79 -9.74
C ILE A 805 -44.24 16.63 -9.20
N VAL A 806 -43.84 16.06 -8.07
CA VAL A 806 -44.54 14.94 -7.44
C VAL A 806 -45.14 15.40 -6.13
N ARG A 807 -46.49 15.40 -6.03
CA ARG A 807 -47.23 15.85 -4.82
C ARG A 807 -46.82 17.24 -4.32
N GLY A 808 -46.49 18.16 -5.23
CA GLY A 808 -46.08 19.54 -4.91
C GLY A 808 -44.59 19.71 -4.60
N VAL A 809 -43.80 18.63 -4.62
CA VAL A 809 -42.34 18.67 -4.47
C VAL A 809 -41.70 18.67 -5.86
N ALA A 810 -40.85 19.65 -6.14
CA ALA A 810 -40.13 19.74 -7.41
C ALA A 810 -38.81 18.96 -7.31
N VAL A 811 -38.51 18.17 -8.33
CA VAL A 811 -37.27 17.40 -8.44
C VAL A 811 -36.52 17.80 -9.70
N GLY A 812 -35.23 18.07 -9.57
CA GLY A 812 -34.35 18.40 -10.68
C GLY A 812 -33.06 17.59 -10.65
N SER A 813 -32.45 17.41 -11.82
CA SER A 813 -31.13 16.78 -11.96
C SER A 813 -30.24 17.60 -12.89
N GLY A 814 -28.92 17.51 -12.73
CA GLY A 814 -28.01 18.27 -13.58
C GLY A 814 -26.57 18.31 -13.11
N ARG A 815 -25.73 18.97 -13.92
CA ARG A 815 -24.35 19.31 -13.54
C ARG A 815 -24.38 20.36 -12.44
N LEU A 816 -23.53 20.20 -11.44
CA LEU A 816 -23.35 21.14 -10.34
C LEU A 816 -21.88 21.27 -10.01
N GLU A 817 -21.49 22.37 -9.35
CA GLU A 817 -20.17 22.50 -8.75
C GLU A 817 -20.28 22.42 -7.23
N VAL A 818 -19.55 21.47 -6.64
CA VAL A 818 -19.41 21.37 -5.19
C VAL A 818 -18.19 22.19 -4.80
N ILE A 819 -18.42 23.30 -4.11
CA ILE A 819 -17.37 24.22 -3.66
C ILE A 819 -17.19 24.03 -2.17
N THR A 820 -15.99 23.62 -1.77
CA THR A 820 -15.61 23.52 -0.36
C THR A 820 -14.62 24.60 0.01
N GLN A 821 -14.89 25.29 1.11
CA GLN A 821 -13.98 26.27 1.71
C GLN A 821 -13.77 25.96 3.19
N THR A 822 -12.51 25.92 3.62
CA THR A 822 -12.17 25.89 5.06
C THR A 822 -12.23 27.32 5.60
N LEU A 823 -13.15 27.58 6.52
CA LEU A 823 -13.30 28.90 7.18
C LEU A 823 -12.26 29.10 8.29
N GLY A 824 -11.81 28.01 8.87
CA GLY A 824 -10.89 27.97 10.00
C GLY A 824 -10.73 26.54 10.50
N PHE A 825 -10.16 26.36 11.68
CA PHE A 825 -10.01 25.05 12.30
C PHE A 825 -10.03 25.12 13.82
N HIS A 826 -10.35 23.99 14.44
CA HIS A 826 -10.21 23.78 15.87
C HIS A 826 -8.90 23.04 16.13
N ARG A 827 -8.13 23.51 17.10
CA ARG A 827 -6.91 22.83 17.58
C ARG A 827 -7.21 22.09 18.86
N PHE A 828 -6.85 20.81 18.91
CA PHE A 828 -7.07 19.94 20.05
C PHE A 828 -5.75 19.43 20.59
N ASP A 829 -5.69 19.31 21.91
CA ASP A 829 -4.59 18.64 22.60
C ASP A 829 -4.70 17.13 22.40
N ILE A 830 -3.59 16.47 22.04
CA ILE A 830 -3.62 15.05 21.67
C ILE A 830 -3.94 14.12 22.84
N HIS A 831 -3.55 14.50 24.06
CA HIS A 831 -3.69 13.65 25.25
C HIS A 831 -5.09 13.75 25.85
N THR A 832 -5.59 14.98 25.97
CA THR A 832 -6.85 15.28 26.65
C THR A 832 -8.04 15.34 25.70
N ASN A 833 -7.80 15.46 24.39
CA ASN A 833 -8.82 15.72 23.38
C ASN A 833 -9.64 16.99 23.65
N LYS A 834 -9.10 17.92 24.44
CA LYS A 834 -9.73 19.20 24.74
C LYS A 834 -9.38 20.22 23.67
N LEU A 835 -10.37 21.06 23.34
CA LEU A 835 -10.18 22.20 22.47
C LEU A 835 -9.20 23.19 23.13
N VAL A 836 -8.08 23.46 22.46
CA VAL A 836 -7.06 24.42 22.87
C VAL A 836 -7.41 25.81 22.35
N GLU A 837 -7.70 25.90 21.06
CA GLU A 837 -8.04 27.15 20.39
C GLU A 837 -8.91 26.92 19.16
N THR A 838 -9.57 27.99 18.72
CA THR A 838 -10.27 28.04 17.42
C THR A 838 -9.63 29.14 16.59
N VAL A 839 -9.15 28.78 15.41
CA VAL A 839 -8.47 29.68 14.48
C VAL A 839 -9.41 29.97 13.32
N GLU A 840 -9.69 31.24 13.07
CA GLU A 840 -10.48 31.71 11.91
C GLU A 840 -9.51 32.13 10.80
N ARG A 841 -9.30 31.26 9.83
CA ARG A 841 -8.43 31.51 8.67
C ARG A 841 -9.05 30.88 7.43
N LYS A 842 -9.61 31.72 6.58
CA LYS A 842 -10.24 31.29 5.33
C LYS A 842 -9.18 30.80 4.35
N SER A 843 -9.32 29.55 3.93
CA SER A 843 -8.53 28.96 2.85
C SER A 843 -9.13 29.31 1.48
N PRO A 844 -8.37 29.15 0.38
CA PRO A 844 -8.91 29.22 -0.97
C PRO A 844 -10.09 28.26 -1.16
N GLU A 845 -11.05 28.66 -1.99
CA GLU A 845 -12.15 27.77 -2.39
C GLU A 845 -11.62 26.70 -3.34
N LEU A 846 -12.04 25.47 -3.08
CA LEU A 846 -11.71 24.33 -3.93
C LEU A 846 -13.02 23.81 -4.52
N ALA A 847 -13.16 23.96 -5.84
CA ALA A 847 -14.33 23.52 -6.59
C ALA A 847 -14.10 22.12 -7.18
N MET A 848 -15.13 21.29 -7.10
CA MET A 848 -15.18 19.96 -7.70
C MET A 848 -16.43 19.87 -8.58
N PRO A 849 -16.28 19.70 -9.91
CA PRO A 849 -17.43 19.50 -10.78
C PRO A 849 -18.09 18.16 -10.48
N GLY A 850 -19.43 18.12 -10.55
CA GLY A 850 -20.22 16.93 -10.28
C GLY A 850 -21.55 16.92 -11.04
N PHE A 851 -22.30 15.86 -10.83
CA PHE A 851 -23.68 15.72 -11.26
C PHE A 851 -24.51 15.34 -10.03
N GLY A 852 -25.71 15.89 -9.90
CA GLY A 852 -26.55 15.61 -8.74
C GLY A 852 -28.03 15.75 -9.03
N MET A 853 -28.81 15.28 -8.06
CA MET A 853 -30.25 15.45 -7.98
C MET A 853 -30.56 16.31 -6.76
N TRP A 854 -31.53 17.22 -6.89
CA TRP A 854 -32.01 18.02 -5.78
C TRP A 854 -33.53 17.95 -5.71
N VAL A 855 -34.03 18.08 -4.49
CA VAL A 855 -35.45 18.05 -4.15
C VAL A 855 -35.79 19.39 -3.52
N ASP A 856 -36.63 20.16 -4.19
CA ASP A 856 -37.09 21.46 -3.71
C ASP A 856 -38.43 21.29 -2.97
N LEU A 857 -38.40 21.64 -1.68
CA LEU A 857 -39.54 21.47 -0.78
C LEU A 857 -40.40 22.73 -0.80
N PRO A 858 -41.70 22.63 -1.12
CA PRO A 858 -42.56 23.79 -1.21
C PRO A 858 -42.65 24.52 0.12
N HIS A 859 -42.70 25.85 0.07
CA HIS A 859 -42.66 26.71 1.26
C HIS A 859 -43.75 26.39 2.29
N GLY A 860 -44.94 25.96 1.84
CA GLY A 860 -46.04 25.52 2.71
C GLY A 860 -45.72 24.30 3.59
N MET A 861 -44.84 23.39 3.13
CA MET A 861 -44.38 22.27 3.95
C MET A 861 -43.41 22.74 5.04
N LEU A 862 -42.51 23.68 4.71
CA LEU A 862 -41.55 24.25 5.66
C LEU A 862 -42.27 25.00 6.79
N THR A 863 -43.30 25.79 6.45
CA THR A 863 -44.10 26.52 7.45
C THR A 863 -44.92 25.57 8.34
N THR A 864 -45.45 24.48 7.78
CA THR A 864 -46.14 23.45 8.58
C THR A 864 -45.17 22.76 9.56
N LEU A 865 -43.95 22.43 9.12
CA LEU A 865 -42.92 21.83 9.99
C LEU A 865 -42.54 22.78 11.15
N GLN A 866 -42.40 24.08 10.89
CA GLN A 866 -42.13 25.09 11.93
C GLN A 866 -43.24 25.16 12.99
N GLN A 867 -44.50 24.92 12.60
CA GLN A 867 -45.63 24.91 13.53
C GLN A 867 -45.66 23.66 14.44
N THR A 868 -44.95 22.59 14.07
CA THR A 868 -45.00 21.29 14.79
C THR A 868 -43.96 21.12 15.91
N SER A 869 -43.33 22.19 16.43
CA SER A 869 -42.25 22.13 17.45
C SER A 869 -40.96 21.39 17.02
N HIS A 870 -40.92 20.85 15.79
CA HIS A 870 -39.74 20.20 15.24
C HIS A 870 -38.83 21.24 14.57
N THR A 871 -37.52 21.09 14.76
CA THR A 871 -36.53 21.89 14.05
C THR A 871 -36.41 21.38 12.60
N ILE A 872 -36.43 22.31 11.63
CA ILE A 872 -36.35 21.98 10.19
C ILE A 872 -35.09 21.17 9.89
N GLY A 873 -33.95 21.59 10.44
CA GLY A 873 -32.66 20.96 10.19
C GLY A 873 -32.63 19.45 10.45
N PRO A 874 -32.83 18.98 11.69
CA PRO A 874 -32.88 17.54 12.00
C PRO A 874 -33.89 16.75 11.18
N SER A 875 -35.03 17.36 10.84
CA SER A 875 -36.06 16.72 10.00
C SER A 875 -35.57 16.49 8.58
N LEU A 876 -34.95 17.50 7.96
CA LEU A 876 -34.33 17.36 6.64
C LEU A 876 -33.15 16.38 6.66
N HIS A 877 -32.38 16.36 7.74
CA HIS A 877 -31.30 15.40 7.92
C HIS A 877 -31.81 13.95 8.00
N ALA A 878 -32.90 13.70 8.73
CA ALA A 878 -33.53 12.39 8.80
C ALA A 878 -34.07 11.94 7.43
N ILE A 879 -34.68 12.85 6.66
CA ILE A 879 -35.11 12.58 5.28
C ILE A 879 -33.90 12.20 4.40
N TYR A 880 -32.80 12.95 4.50
CA TYR A 880 -31.57 12.62 3.79
C TYR A 880 -31.06 11.22 4.16
N HIS A 881 -31.02 10.86 5.44
CA HIS A 881 -30.60 9.52 5.85
C HIS A 881 -31.51 8.42 5.29
N CYS A 882 -32.83 8.65 5.30
CA CYS A 882 -33.78 7.73 4.68
C CYS A 882 -33.49 7.58 3.18
N LEU A 883 -33.36 8.69 2.46
CA LEU A 883 -33.03 8.67 1.03
C LEU A 883 -31.65 8.03 0.77
N ALA A 884 -30.63 8.31 1.57
CA ALA A 884 -29.30 7.74 1.42
C ALA A 884 -29.26 6.22 1.66
N GLN A 885 -30.18 5.67 2.45
CA GLN A 885 -30.33 4.23 2.68
C GLN A 885 -31.22 3.56 1.63
N VAL A 886 -32.26 4.26 1.16
CA VAL A 886 -33.24 3.72 0.23
C VAL A 886 -32.78 3.85 -1.23
N LEU A 887 -32.19 4.98 -1.62
CA LEU A 887 -31.76 5.24 -3.00
C LEU A 887 -30.80 4.17 -3.54
N PRO A 888 -29.77 3.69 -2.80
CA PRO A 888 -28.91 2.62 -3.29
C PRO A 888 -29.64 1.33 -3.68
N ALA A 889 -30.82 1.07 -3.11
CA ALA A 889 -31.64 -0.09 -3.47
C ALA A 889 -32.40 0.09 -4.79
N PHE A 890 -32.61 1.34 -5.24
CA PHE A 890 -33.30 1.68 -6.50
C PHE A 890 -32.34 2.16 -7.60
N MET A 891 -31.21 2.73 -7.21
CA MET A 891 -30.14 3.20 -8.07
C MET A 891 -28.82 3.03 -7.30
N PRO A 892 -27.99 2.02 -7.60
CA PRO A 892 -26.71 1.85 -6.97
C PRO A 892 -25.78 2.97 -7.45
N PHE A 893 -25.74 4.06 -6.70
CA PHE A 893 -24.72 5.09 -6.81
C PHE A 893 -24.14 5.31 -5.43
N SER A 894 -22.87 5.71 -5.34
CA SER A 894 -22.36 6.28 -4.10
C SER A 894 -22.98 7.67 -3.89
N VAL A 895 -24.01 7.76 -3.05
CA VAL A 895 -24.67 9.04 -2.74
C VAL A 895 -23.75 9.85 -1.82
N ARG A 896 -23.16 10.94 -2.32
CA ARG A 896 -22.70 12.06 -1.49
C ARG A 896 -23.79 13.11 -1.53
N GLY A 897 -24.66 13.15 -0.53
CA GLY A 897 -25.68 14.19 -0.44
C GLY A 897 -25.36 15.21 0.63
N HIS A 898 -25.81 16.43 0.37
CA HIS A 898 -25.75 17.55 1.28
C HIS A 898 -27.18 18.07 1.46
N VAL A 899 -27.54 18.38 2.70
CA VAL A 899 -28.82 19.04 3.00
C VAL A 899 -28.55 20.54 3.10
N TYR A 900 -29.21 21.32 2.23
CA TYR A 900 -29.10 22.77 2.18
C TYR A 900 -30.42 23.41 2.63
N ASP A 901 -30.30 24.44 3.45
CA ASP A 901 -31.39 25.39 3.69
C ASP A 901 -31.03 26.70 2.98
N GLN A 902 -31.81 27.08 1.97
CA GLN A 902 -31.60 28.34 1.25
C GLN A 902 -31.90 29.59 2.10
N THR A 903 -32.60 29.46 3.23
CA THR A 903 -32.87 30.59 4.13
C THR A 903 -31.69 30.89 5.07
N HIS A 904 -30.76 29.95 5.23
CA HIS A 904 -29.53 30.10 6.01
C HIS A 904 -28.34 29.44 5.28
N PRO A 905 -27.78 30.10 4.23
CA PRO A 905 -26.72 29.53 3.39
C PRO A 905 -25.42 29.19 4.14
N ASP A 906 -25.25 29.71 5.37
CA ASP A 906 -24.06 29.49 6.21
C ASP A 906 -24.13 28.23 7.10
N LEU A 907 -25.25 27.50 7.11
CA LEU A 907 -25.45 26.33 7.95
C LEU A 907 -25.66 25.07 7.10
N PRO A 908 -24.62 24.25 6.85
CA PRO A 908 -24.85 22.87 6.42
C PRO A 908 -25.62 22.17 7.55
N ILE A 909 -26.88 21.80 7.29
CA ILE A 909 -27.76 21.17 8.28
C ILE A 909 -27.20 19.82 8.75
N ALA A 910 -26.42 19.14 7.89
CA ALA A 910 -25.63 18.01 8.34
C ALA A 910 -24.53 17.60 7.37
N ARG A 911 -23.53 16.98 7.98
CA ARG A 911 -22.43 16.28 7.35
C ARG A 911 -22.26 14.97 8.10
N LEU A 912 -22.24 13.84 7.39
CA LEU A 912 -21.64 12.63 7.95
C LEU A 912 -20.17 12.59 7.52
N PRO A 913 -19.23 12.27 8.44
CA PRO A 913 -17.96 11.69 8.03
C PRO A 913 -18.21 10.30 7.41
N ARG A 914 -17.47 9.97 6.35
CA ARG A 914 -17.33 8.59 5.88
C ARG A 914 -16.55 7.75 6.88
#